data_AF-A0A6M5YWD1-F1
#
_entry.id   AF-A0A6M5YWD1-F1
#
_cell.length_a   1.000
_cell.length_b   1.000
_cell.length_c   1.000
_cell.angle_alpha   90.00
_cell.angle_beta   90.00
_cell.angle_gamma   90.00
#
_symmetry.space_group_name_H-M   'P 1'
#
loop_
_entity.id
_entity.type
_entity.pdbx_description
1 polymer ?
#
loop_
_entity_poly.entity_id
_entity_poly.type
_entity_poly.pdbx_seq_one_letter_code
_entity_poly.pdbx_strand_id
1 'polypeptide(L)'
;MRRRFATVLLALLGFFVTARAIGQEKNFPLTSALKARVDVSQVGQLRAVCRTGSDFWIGGEKGLFRWSSGEDTLKPTAYSKTVNCLQPAQSHLWVGTPEGLFQFYPASGSFAATPIKSPEAVFCLTRTSQPAPETLWIGVYCTGNYDNGLYRWTNGEREPTSMKLGKNRTVNDLVANGDSLWIGAQGFPNGGLYYWHAGDNKPAHRENWTQKGIQRLQPFGRSLLVTDVAEFQLFRLDPLPLTNPPGPPQRIEGVGPVQSLHSTRDTLWVGTNSGLFRWRSNEEGPKDTGLVPWAVKSFYRDGDALWVVAERGLFRIDGFDNGPWNPKIVIDAKPGWFNTPDTSISIKWHVGDYAARTTQDLVRFQVSLQNDDTGETLSKERLIPARFDFSHEPLPPGRYTYEVRAFDLDDRGGSTWATGSIRVFSYRWWWGAGTLFVVMTALLGILVIYVPARRWLLVHLFGLRYSLIPGYCPNEVFIRREEHDGDVTGYSLYYRTNSAVRIRVAIGQESGSLQNITALNTPRSELSGGQILAIVDEQDFDQPWGQLIGDRWSQTCPGRTGVQSPVIAGQVMLKAGPPHDRRESRIQFAILGCFAPSNVKLETIPADDYLNSLGHLRSTARRVGKVTNKLDAMQYATVKMFEAALQEADIILFVGHGDSDRLHLEDGPLPSTKIENTPTVRCRLMILDACSTASLDGFTRGTFARALVSKGVHVIAATETITANFTSVFFPALFLGLLPATGPTTGNDLAGAIRLGVTAWRNSPKWNATDRSLDAFLLFGDPSLRITFTKEVQ
;
A
#
# COMPACT_ATOMS: atom_id res chain seq x y z
N MET A 1 12.82 -20.15 56.15
CA MET A 1 13.52 -19.47 55.03
C MET A 1 14.30 -20.43 54.12
N ARG A 2 15.10 -21.38 54.62
CA ARG A 2 15.94 -22.28 53.78
C ARG A 2 15.19 -23.11 52.71
N ARG A 3 13.94 -23.53 52.95
CA ARG A 3 13.14 -24.27 51.96
C ARG A 3 12.60 -23.42 50.80
N ARG A 4 12.38 -22.10 51.00
CA ARG A 4 11.87 -21.21 49.94
C ARG A 4 12.97 -20.74 48.99
N PHE A 5 14.22 -20.72 49.44
CA PHE A 5 15.38 -20.35 48.61
C PHE A 5 15.74 -21.46 47.60
N ALA A 6 15.62 -22.73 48.00
CA ALA A 6 15.86 -23.87 47.11
C ALA A 6 14.83 -23.96 45.97
N THR A 7 13.56 -23.61 46.22
CA THR A 7 12.50 -23.64 45.21
C THR A 7 12.67 -22.55 44.16
N VAL A 8 13.17 -21.36 44.55
CA VAL A 8 13.45 -20.26 43.60
C VAL A 8 14.67 -20.56 42.74
N LEU A 9 15.71 -21.18 43.31
CA LEU A 9 16.91 -21.57 42.56
C LEU A 9 16.62 -22.71 41.55
N LEU A 10 15.77 -23.68 41.92
CA LEU A 10 15.31 -24.75 41.03
C LEU A 10 14.34 -24.24 39.94
N ALA A 11 13.53 -23.22 40.21
CA ALA A 11 12.68 -22.58 39.21
C ALA A 11 13.48 -21.76 38.18
N LEU A 12 14.60 -21.15 38.59
CA LEU A 12 15.50 -20.42 37.70
C LEU A 12 16.37 -21.35 36.83
N LEU A 13 16.76 -22.52 37.35
CA LEU A 13 17.45 -23.56 36.58
C LEU A 13 16.53 -24.32 35.63
N GLY A 14 15.25 -24.49 35.97
CA GLY A 14 14.24 -25.13 35.11
C GLY A 14 13.82 -24.30 33.90
N PHE A 15 14.11 -23.00 33.86
CA PHE A 15 13.75 -22.11 32.76
C PHE A 15 14.72 -22.16 31.57
N PHE A 16 15.88 -22.81 31.72
CA PHE A 16 16.94 -22.82 30.69
C PHE A 16 16.91 -24.02 29.73
N VAL A 17 15.97 -24.97 29.87
CA VAL A 17 16.05 -26.27 29.14
C VAL A 17 14.91 -26.54 28.13
N THR A 18 13.92 -25.67 27.94
CA THR A 18 12.81 -25.97 27.01
C THR A 18 12.53 -24.86 26.01
N ALA A 19 13.46 -24.68 25.06
CA ALA A 19 13.18 -24.03 23.78
C ALA A 19 13.47 -25.02 22.65
N ARG A 20 12.57 -26.00 22.44
CA ARG A 20 12.61 -26.90 21.29
C ARG A 20 11.70 -26.32 20.21
N ALA A 21 12.32 -25.79 19.16
CA ALA A 21 11.64 -25.23 18.00
C ALA A 21 10.81 -26.32 17.29
N ILE A 22 9.50 -26.11 17.21
CA ILE A 22 8.60 -26.83 16.30
C ILE A 22 8.30 -25.86 15.17
N GLY A 23 9.07 -25.95 14.09
CA GLY A 23 8.76 -25.29 12.84
C GLY A 23 7.71 -26.11 12.09
N GLN A 24 6.47 -25.63 12.04
CA GLN A 24 5.50 -26.12 11.06
C GLN A 24 5.67 -25.32 9.76
N GLU A 25 6.08 -26.02 8.71
CA GLU A 25 6.00 -25.53 7.33
C GLU A 25 4.54 -25.40 6.93
N LYS A 26 4.13 -24.18 6.58
CA LYS A 26 2.83 -23.93 5.94
C LYS A 26 3.03 -23.97 4.44
N ASN A 27 2.48 -25.01 3.82
CA ASN A 27 2.33 -25.09 2.37
C ASN A 27 1.36 -23.99 1.92
N PHE A 28 1.89 -22.92 1.33
CA PHE A 28 1.11 -21.98 0.54
C PHE A 28 0.78 -22.64 -0.81
N PRO A 29 -0.43 -22.50 -1.35
CA PRO A 29 -0.74 -23.00 -2.68
C PRO A 29 0.04 -22.17 -3.72
N LEU A 30 1.15 -22.75 -4.17
CA LEU A 30 2.05 -22.23 -5.19
C LEU A 30 1.33 -22.30 -6.55
N THR A 31 0.83 -21.17 -7.02
CA THR A 31 0.59 -21.03 -8.47
C THR A 31 1.49 -19.91 -8.95
N SER A 32 2.52 -20.30 -9.71
CA SER A 32 3.59 -19.46 -10.27
C SER A 32 3.12 -18.46 -11.32
N ALA A 33 1.84 -18.47 -11.67
CA ALA A 33 1.27 -17.67 -12.75
C ALA A 33 0.80 -16.29 -12.26
N LEU A 34 0.92 -15.29 -13.12
CA LEU A 34 0.30 -13.99 -12.89
C LEU A 34 -1.22 -14.16 -12.72
N LYS A 35 -1.80 -13.37 -11.82
CA LYS A 35 -3.26 -13.28 -11.71
C LYS A 35 -3.80 -12.41 -12.85
N ALA A 36 -4.81 -12.91 -13.56
CA ALA A 36 -5.52 -12.12 -14.57
C ALA A 36 -6.12 -10.85 -13.93
N ARG A 37 -6.02 -9.71 -14.63
CA ARG A 37 -6.64 -8.45 -14.24
C ARG A 37 -8.14 -8.43 -14.52
N VAL A 38 -8.55 -9.10 -15.60
CA VAL A 38 -9.95 -9.27 -15.98
C VAL A 38 -10.11 -10.57 -16.76
N ASP A 39 -11.25 -11.24 -16.57
CA ASP A 39 -11.63 -12.40 -17.39
C ASP A 39 -12.12 -11.94 -18.78
N VAL A 40 -11.56 -12.58 -19.80
CA VAL A 40 -11.76 -12.27 -21.22
C VAL A 40 -12.55 -13.38 -21.93
N SER A 41 -13.00 -14.41 -21.22
CA SER A 41 -13.76 -15.54 -21.76
C SER A 41 -15.02 -15.11 -22.52
N GLN A 42 -15.65 -14.00 -22.10
CA GLN A 42 -16.82 -13.42 -22.75
C GLN A 42 -16.57 -12.86 -24.16
N VAL A 43 -15.32 -12.63 -24.56
CA VAL A 43 -14.96 -12.09 -25.88
C VAL A 43 -14.95 -13.17 -26.97
N GLY A 44 -14.95 -14.46 -26.60
CA GLY A 44 -14.72 -15.56 -27.53
C GLY A 44 -13.24 -15.68 -27.89
N GLN A 45 -12.90 -16.12 -29.11
CA GLN A 45 -11.49 -16.05 -29.53
C GLN A 45 -11.04 -14.59 -29.64
N LEU A 46 -10.06 -14.24 -28.80
CA LEU A 46 -9.43 -12.94 -28.78
C LEU A 46 -8.56 -12.75 -30.01
N ARG A 47 -8.70 -11.61 -30.68
CA ARG A 47 -7.96 -11.30 -31.91
C ARG A 47 -7.19 -10.00 -31.84
N ALA A 48 -7.73 -9.01 -31.12
CA ALA A 48 -7.17 -7.66 -31.10
C ALA A 48 -7.29 -7.01 -29.73
N VAL A 49 -6.30 -6.21 -29.38
CA VAL A 49 -6.33 -5.33 -28.21
C VAL A 49 -5.67 -4.00 -28.56
N CYS A 50 -6.27 -2.90 -28.13
CA CYS A 50 -5.62 -1.60 -28.17
C CYS A 50 -6.07 -0.73 -26.98
N ARG A 51 -5.43 0.42 -26.78
CA ARG A 51 -5.84 1.41 -25.78
C ARG A 51 -6.15 2.74 -26.45
N THR A 52 -7.16 3.44 -25.94
CA THR A 52 -7.45 4.83 -26.30
C THR A 52 -7.91 5.57 -25.05
N GLY A 53 -7.18 6.63 -24.69
CA GLY A 53 -7.36 7.29 -23.39
C GLY A 53 -7.07 6.33 -22.23
N SER A 54 -7.99 6.26 -21.27
CA SER A 54 -7.90 5.35 -20.11
C SER A 54 -8.31 3.91 -20.42
N ASP A 55 -8.97 3.68 -21.55
CA ASP A 55 -9.74 2.46 -21.78
C ASP A 55 -9.01 1.51 -22.73
N PHE A 56 -9.10 0.22 -22.41
CA PHE A 56 -8.73 -0.87 -23.29
C PHE A 56 -9.92 -1.30 -24.13
N TRP A 57 -9.63 -1.56 -25.40
CA TRP A 57 -10.58 -2.04 -26.39
C TRP A 57 -10.12 -3.40 -26.85
N ILE A 58 -10.97 -4.40 -26.64
CA ILE A 58 -10.66 -5.81 -26.87
C ILE A 58 -11.64 -6.34 -27.92
N GLY A 59 -11.09 -6.78 -29.05
CA GLY A 59 -11.82 -7.36 -30.16
C GLY A 59 -11.66 -8.88 -30.22
N GLY A 60 -12.76 -9.57 -30.48
CA GLY A 60 -12.75 -11.00 -30.79
C GLY A 60 -14.01 -11.45 -31.48
N GLU A 61 -14.31 -12.75 -31.42
CA GLU A 61 -15.46 -13.36 -32.11
C GLU A 61 -16.81 -12.82 -31.68
N LYS A 62 -16.94 -12.40 -30.43
CA LYS A 62 -18.23 -11.95 -29.86
C LYS A 62 -18.43 -10.44 -29.88
N GLY A 63 -17.58 -9.70 -30.60
CA GLY A 63 -17.71 -8.25 -30.67
C GLY A 63 -16.49 -7.47 -30.22
N LEU A 64 -16.76 -6.19 -29.98
CA LEU A 64 -15.85 -5.23 -29.37
C LEU A 64 -16.27 -5.00 -27.91
N PHE A 65 -15.30 -5.10 -27.01
CA PHE A 65 -15.46 -4.90 -25.58
C PHE A 65 -14.58 -3.76 -25.09
N ARG A 66 -15.05 -3.07 -24.06
CA ARG A 66 -14.33 -2.02 -23.35
C ARG A 66 -13.94 -2.52 -21.95
N TRP A 67 -12.77 -2.14 -21.49
CA TRP A 67 -12.36 -2.29 -20.10
C TRP A 67 -11.63 -1.05 -19.61
N SER A 68 -12.04 -0.54 -18.47
CA SER A 68 -11.41 0.61 -17.82
C SER A 68 -10.66 0.15 -16.56
N SER A 69 -9.53 0.80 -16.24
CA SER A 69 -8.79 0.45 -15.02
C SER A 69 -9.66 0.67 -13.77
N GLY A 70 -9.80 -0.38 -12.96
CA GLY A 70 -10.66 -0.39 -11.76
C GLY A 70 -12.01 -1.09 -11.97
N GLU A 71 -12.34 -1.52 -13.19
CA GLU A 71 -13.49 -2.38 -13.45
C GLU A 71 -13.10 -3.86 -13.34
N ASP A 72 -13.96 -4.66 -12.72
CA ASP A 72 -13.73 -6.11 -12.57
C ASP A 72 -14.14 -6.92 -13.80
N THR A 73 -14.90 -6.31 -14.73
CA THR A 73 -15.51 -7.00 -15.88
C THR A 73 -15.39 -6.18 -17.16
N LEU A 74 -15.26 -6.85 -18.31
CA LEU A 74 -15.40 -6.17 -19.61
C LEU A 74 -16.85 -5.77 -19.85
N LYS A 75 -17.04 -4.62 -20.52
CA LYS A 75 -18.34 -4.12 -20.96
C LYS A 75 -18.48 -4.29 -22.48
N PRO A 76 -19.48 -5.03 -22.98
CA PRO A 76 -19.70 -5.12 -24.41
C PRO A 76 -20.10 -3.75 -25.00
N THR A 77 -19.73 -3.51 -26.25
CA THR A 77 -20.24 -2.37 -27.03
C THR A 77 -21.47 -2.78 -27.84
N ALA A 78 -22.04 -1.84 -28.59
CA ALA A 78 -23.11 -2.12 -29.54
C ALA A 78 -22.68 -3.05 -30.71
N TYR A 79 -21.38 -3.28 -30.93
CA TYR A 79 -20.89 -4.14 -32.00
C TYR A 79 -20.60 -5.55 -31.50
N SER A 80 -21.45 -6.48 -31.90
CA SER A 80 -21.47 -7.88 -31.47
C SER A 80 -20.89 -8.87 -32.48
N LYS A 81 -20.33 -8.37 -33.60
CA LYS A 81 -19.74 -9.22 -34.65
C LYS A 81 -18.24 -9.37 -34.47
N THR A 82 -17.64 -10.37 -35.12
CA THR A 82 -16.20 -10.63 -35.06
C THR A 82 -15.37 -9.39 -35.38
N VAL A 83 -14.41 -9.09 -34.52
CA VAL A 83 -13.37 -8.07 -34.73
C VAL A 83 -12.03 -8.78 -34.95
N ASN A 84 -11.39 -8.53 -36.09
CA ASN A 84 -10.12 -9.16 -36.46
C ASN A 84 -8.91 -8.35 -35.99
N CYS A 85 -8.96 -7.04 -36.14
CA CYS A 85 -7.87 -6.13 -35.80
C CYS A 85 -8.41 -4.78 -35.33
N LEU A 86 -7.61 -4.09 -34.51
CA LEU A 86 -7.90 -2.77 -33.97
C LEU A 86 -6.69 -1.88 -34.18
N GLN A 87 -6.92 -0.64 -34.61
CA GLN A 87 -5.86 0.35 -34.73
C GLN A 87 -6.35 1.69 -34.16
N PRO A 88 -5.73 2.21 -33.08
CA PRO A 88 -6.13 3.48 -32.51
C PRO A 88 -5.81 4.65 -33.46
N ALA A 89 -6.73 5.62 -33.51
CA ALA A 89 -6.57 6.93 -34.13
C ALA A 89 -6.84 8.04 -33.10
N GLN A 90 -6.60 9.30 -33.46
CA GLN A 90 -6.70 10.42 -32.51
C GLN A 90 -8.10 10.56 -31.89
N SER A 91 -9.16 10.36 -32.68
CA SER A 91 -10.56 10.59 -32.27
C SER A 91 -11.44 9.33 -32.30
N HIS A 92 -10.93 8.23 -32.83
CA HIS A 92 -11.69 7.02 -33.10
C HIS A 92 -10.78 5.79 -33.10
N LEU A 93 -11.39 4.62 -33.22
CA LEU A 93 -10.72 3.35 -33.48
C LEU A 93 -11.06 2.91 -34.90
N TRP A 94 -10.05 2.46 -35.63
CA TRP A 94 -10.26 1.64 -36.80
C TRP A 94 -10.51 0.21 -36.36
N VAL A 95 -11.65 -0.34 -36.78
CA VAL A 95 -12.11 -1.68 -36.43
C VAL A 95 -12.18 -2.50 -37.72
N GLY A 96 -11.23 -3.41 -37.90
CA GLY A 96 -11.21 -4.34 -39.03
C GLY A 96 -12.01 -5.59 -38.70
N THR A 97 -12.94 -5.95 -39.57
CA THR A 97 -13.90 -7.03 -39.35
C THR A 97 -14.07 -7.86 -40.61
N PRO A 98 -14.74 -9.04 -40.53
CA PRO A 98 -15.10 -9.78 -41.73
C PRO A 98 -15.99 -9.03 -42.72
N GLU A 99 -16.66 -7.97 -42.26
CA GLU A 99 -17.59 -7.15 -43.06
C GLU A 99 -16.95 -5.87 -43.61
N GLY A 100 -15.66 -5.66 -43.36
CA GLY A 100 -14.90 -4.51 -43.84
C GLY A 100 -14.26 -3.70 -42.72
N LEU A 101 -14.06 -2.42 -42.99
CA LEU A 101 -13.41 -1.48 -42.08
C LEU A 101 -14.41 -0.46 -41.53
N PHE A 102 -14.46 -0.34 -40.20
CA PHE A 102 -15.37 0.55 -39.48
C PHE A 102 -14.59 1.59 -38.67
N GLN A 103 -15.20 2.76 -38.47
CA GLN A 103 -14.75 3.75 -37.51
C GLN A 103 -15.65 3.70 -36.27
N PHE A 104 -15.06 3.42 -35.11
CA PHE A 104 -15.74 3.45 -33.83
C PHE A 104 -15.30 4.67 -33.03
N TYR A 105 -16.26 5.44 -32.51
CA TYR A 105 -15.98 6.65 -31.73
C TYR A 105 -16.21 6.38 -30.24
N PRO A 106 -15.14 6.22 -29.44
CA PRO A 106 -15.24 5.90 -28.01
C PRO A 106 -16.11 6.88 -27.22
N ALA A 107 -16.04 8.18 -27.57
CA ALA A 107 -16.74 9.24 -26.86
C ALA A 107 -18.27 9.14 -26.97
N SER A 108 -18.78 8.76 -28.15
CA SER A 108 -20.23 8.60 -28.39
C SER A 108 -20.68 7.14 -28.28
N GLY A 109 -19.76 6.18 -28.23
CA GLY A 109 -20.07 4.75 -28.31
C GLY A 109 -20.67 4.33 -29.66
N SER A 110 -20.57 5.18 -30.69
CA SER A 110 -21.21 4.95 -31.99
C SER A 110 -20.20 4.50 -33.04
N PHE A 111 -20.67 3.63 -33.93
CA PHE A 111 -19.96 3.33 -35.18
C PHE A 111 -20.41 4.33 -36.24
N ALA A 112 -19.47 4.98 -36.90
CA ALA A 112 -19.78 5.55 -38.20
C ALA A 112 -19.71 4.42 -39.23
N ALA A 113 -20.75 4.30 -40.05
CA ALA A 113 -20.66 3.53 -41.26
C ALA A 113 -19.66 4.26 -42.18
N THR A 114 -18.39 3.87 -42.14
CA THR A 114 -17.45 4.25 -43.18
C THR A 114 -17.87 3.55 -44.48
N PRO A 115 -17.81 4.23 -45.64
CA PRO A 115 -18.24 3.68 -46.93
C PRO A 115 -17.24 2.65 -47.49
N ILE A 116 -16.52 1.91 -46.65
CA ILE A 116 -15.76 0.75 -47.09
C ILE A 116 -16.69 -0.46 -46.98
N LYS A 117 -17.72 -0.49 -47.83
CA LYS A 117 -18.37 -1.75 -48.23
C LYS A 117 -17.37 -2.50 -49.14
N SER A 118 -16.23 -2.91 -48.60
CA SER A 118 -15.39 -3.86 -49.31
C SER A 118 -15.99 -5.24 -49.08
N PRO A 119 -16.22 -6.08 -50.10
CA PRO A 119 -16.62 -7.47 -49.89
C PRO A 119 -15.50 -8.33 -49.25
N GLU A 120 -14.42 -7.71 -48.78
CA GLU A 120 -13.20 -8.35 -48.33
C GLU A 120 -13.05 -8.15 -46.82
N ALA A 121 -12.86 -9.25 -46.11
CA ALA A 121 -12.63 -9.24 -44.67
C ALA A 121 -11.30 -8.55 -44.36
N VAL A 122 -11.30 -7.55 -43.47
CA VAL A 122 -10.08 -6.88 -43.03
C VAL A 122 -9.40 -7.75 -41.98
N PHE A 123 -8.13 -8.10 -42.22
CA PHE A 123 -7.37 -9.02 -41.35
C PHE A 123 -6.35 -8.29 -40.47
N CYS A 124 -5.65 -7.30 -41.04
CA CYS A 124 -4.65 -6.53 -40.31
C CYS A 124 -4.65 -5.07 -40.72
N LEU A 125 -4.21 -4.22 -39.80
CA LEU A 125 -4.11 -2.77 -39.96
C LEU A 125 -2.74 -2.34 -39.44
N THR A 126 -2.09 -1.40 -40.13
CA THR A 126 -0.90 -0.72 -39.60
C THR A 126 -0.85 0.72 -40.05
N ARG A 127 -0.13 1.56 -39.30
CA ARG A 127 0.04 3.00 -39.60
C ARG A 127 1.52 3.31 -39.76
N THR A 128 1.84 4.18 -40.71
CA THR A 128 3.18 4.78 -40.78
C THR A 128 3.27 5.96 -39.82
N SER A 129 4.45 6.14 -39.22
CA SER A 129 4.73 7.16 -38.18
C SER A 129 5.24 8.49 -38.74
N GLN A 130 5.41 8.60 -40.07
CA GLN A 130 5.89 9.81 -40.74
C GLN A 130 4.77 10.83 -41.00
N PRO A 131 5.08 12.15 -41.08
CA PRO A 131 4.10 13.21 -40.92
C PRO A 131 3.06 13.25 -42.05
N ALA A 132 1.95 13.92 -41.73
CA ALA A 132 0.69 13.98 -42.45
C ALA A 132 0.77 13.97 -44.00
N PRO A 133 -0.20 13.31 -44.66
CA PRO A 133 -1.39 12.72 -44.05
C PRO A 133 -1.16 11.31 -43.48
N GLU A 134 -1.82 11.05 -42.35
CA GLU A 134 -1.87 9.74 -41.70
C GLU A 134 -2.27 8.68 -42.73
N THR A 135 -1.35 7.76 -43.00
CA THR A 135 -1.58 6.66 -43.93
C THR A 135 -1.90 5.40 -43.14
N LEU A 136 -3.10 4.87 -43.34
CA LEU A 136 -3.51 3.57 -42.82
C LEU A 136 -3.36 2.52 -43.91
N TRP A 137 -2.57 1.50 -43.64
CA TRP A 137 -2.43 0.33 -44.50
C TRP A 137 -3.37 -0.77 -44.03
N ILE A 138 -4.09 -1.37 -44.97
CA ILE A 138 -5.17 -2.31 -44.71
C ILE A 138 -4.87 -3.60 -45.45
N GLY A 139 -4.57 -4.65 -44.69
CA GLY A 139 -4.44 -6.01 -45.22
C GLY A 139 -5.80 -6.70 -45.19
N VAL A 140 -6.20 -7.25 -46.32
CA VAL A 140 -7.48 -7.93 -46.48
C VAL A 140 -7.30 -9.40 -46.83
N TYR A 141 -8.35 -10.16 -46.55
CA TYR A 141 -8.53 -11.53 -47.01
C TYR A 141 -9.21 -11.53 -48.37
N CYS A 142 -8.48 -12.04 -49.36
CA CYS A 142 -8.99 -12.17 -50.71
C CYS A 142 -9.46 -13.60 -50.96
N THR A 143 -10.77 -13.77 -51.11
CA THR A 143 -11.36 -14.98 -51.72
C THR A 143 -11.82 -14.67 -53.14
N GLY A 144 -11.27 -15.37 -54.12
CA GLY A 144 -11.68 -15.27 -55.52
C GLY A 144 -10.82 -14.31 -56.36
N ASN A 145 -11.34 -13.91 -57.53
CA ASN A 145 -10.59 -13.17 -58.56
C ASN A 145 -10.24 -11.70 -58.22
N TYR A 146 -10.26 -11.30 -56.94
CA TYR A 146 -9.85 -9.96 -56.53
C TYR A 146 -8.34 -9.79 -56.62
N ASP A 147 -7.93 -8.66 -57.19
CA ASP A 147 -6.55 -8.42 -57.60
C ASP A 147 -5.64 -7.90 -56.47
N ASN A 148 -6.20 -7.45 -55.33
CA ASN A 148 -5.45 -6.71 -54.31
C ASN A 148 -5.76 -7.13 -52.86
N GLY A 149 -4.77 -7.75 -52.20
CA GLY A 149 -4.79 -8.02 -50.75
C GLY A 149 -4.43 -6.83 -49.85
N LEU A 150 -4.05 -5.69 -50.43
CA LEU A 150 -3.48 -4.56 -49.70
C LEU A 150 -4.04 -3.23 -50.21
N TYR A 151 -4.59 -2.44 -49.28
CA TYR A 151 -5.14 -1.12 -49.54
C TYR A 151 -4.42 -0.06 -48.71
N ARG A 152 -4.48 1.18 -49.21
CA ARG A 152 -3.99 2.36 -48.52
C ARG A 152 -5.16 3.31 -48.34
N TRP A 153 -5.28 3.86 -47.15
CA TRP A 153 -6.26 4.88 -46.81
C TRP A 153 -5.54 6.16 -46.40
N THR A 154 -5.78 7.22 -47.17
CA THR A 154 -5.15 8.54 -47.03
C THR A 154 -6.19 9.61 -47.25
N ASN A 155 -6.21 10.66 -46.42
CA ASN A 155 -7.11 11.81 -46.59
C ASN A 155 -8.61 11.49 -46.66
N GLY A 156 -9.05 10.39 -46.04
CA GLY A 156 -10.47 9.99 -46.08
C GLY A 156 -10.89 9.30 -47.37
N GLU A 157 -9.95 9.06 -48.29
CA GLU A 157 -10.19 8.31 -49.52
C GLU A 157 -9.44 6.97 -49.49
N ARG A 158 -10.10 5.93 -50.02
CA ARG A 158 -9.48 4.63 -50.29
C ARG A 158 -8.78 4.72 -51.62
N GLU A 159 -7.46 4.61 -51.60
CA GLU A 159 -6.70 4.41 -52.81
C GLU A 159 -6.36 2.91 -52.91
N PRO A 160 -6.87 2.18 -53.93
CA PRO A 160 -6.28 0.89 -54.24
C PRO A 160 -4.79 1.13 -54.44
N THR A 161 -3.97 0.36 -53.71
CA THR A 161 -2.55 0.50 -53.89
C THR A 161 -2.23 0.12 -55.34
N SER A 162 -1.33 0.87 -56.00
CA SER A 162 -0.74 0.41 -57.26
C SER A 162 0.03 -0.91 -57.09
N MET A 163 0.26 -1.30 -55.84
CA MET A 163 0.90 -2.52 -55.37
C MET A 163 -0.03 -3.74 -55.55
N LYS A 164 -0.04 -4.28 -56.76
CA LYS A 164 -0.63 -5.60 -57.05
C LYS A 164 0.25 -6.70 -56.46
N LEU A 165 -0.15 -7.25 -55.32
CA LEU A 165 0.48 -8.46 -54.77
C LEU A 165 0.22 -9.68 -55.66
N GLY A 166 -0.83 -9.64 -56.50
CA GLY A 166 -1.26 -10.73 -57.35
C GLY A 166 -2.57 -11.35 -56.84
N LYS A 167 -3.24 -12.13 -57.70
CA LYS A 167 -4.53 -12.74 -57.39
C LYS A 167 -4.46 -13.69 -56.19
N ASN A 168 -5.54 -13.75 -55.41
CA ASN A 168 -5.71 -14.66 -54.26
C ASN A 168 -4.62 -14.54 -53.18
N ARG A 169 -4.11 -13.34 -52.91
CA ARG A 169 -3.15 -13.11 -51.82
C ARG A 169 -3.82 -12.43 -50.63
N THR A 170 -4.03 -13.20 -49.57
CA THR A 170 -4.47 -12.71 -48.27
C THR A 170 -3.29 -12.06 -47.56
N VAL A 171 -3.45 -10.84 -47.06
CA VAL A 171 -2.43 -10.19 -46.22
C VAL A 171 -2.74 -10.44 -44.76
N ASN A 172 -1.90 -11.25 -44.12
CA ASN A 172 -2.09 -11.68 -42.73
C ASN A 172 -1.48 -10.70 -41.72
N ASP A 173 -0.38 -10.04 -42.10
CA ASP A 173 0.30 -9.09 -41.22
C ASP A 173 1.05 -8.00 -41.99
N LEU A 174 1.18 -6.85 -41.34
CA LEU A 174 1.79 -5.65 -41.91
C LEU A 174 2.64 -4.96 -40.85
N VAL A 175 3.89 -4.68 -41.21
CA VAL A 175 4.81 -3.95 -40.33
C VAL A 175 5.38 -2.76 -41.09
N ALA A 176 4.98 -1.57 -40.67
CA ALA A 176 5.56 -0.31 -41.12
C ALA A 176 6.85 -0.02 -40.33
N ASN A 177 7.89 0.43 -41.02
CA ASN A 177 9.12 0.94 -40.44
C ASN A 177 9.60 2.16 -41.23
N GLY A 178 9.23 3.35 -40.77
CA GLY A 178 9.49 4.60 -41.51
C GLY A 178 8.79 4.57 -42.86
N ASP A 179 9.59 4.66 -43.92
CA ASP A 179 9.14 4.65 -45.32
C ASP A 179 8.99 3.24 -45.91
N SER A 180 9.30 2.21 -45.13
CA SER A 180 9.23 0.83 -45.56
C SER A 180 8.02 0.10 -44.99
N LEU A 181 7.50 -0.86 -45.75
CA LEU A 181 6.43 -1.75 -45.36
C LEU A 181 6.83 -3.20 -45.63
N TRP A 182 6.83 -4.01 -44.58
CA TRP A 182 6.92 -5.46 -44.69
C TRP A 182 5.51 -6.06 -44.71
N ILE A 183 5.29 -6.99 -45.64
CA ILE A 183 3.97 -7.55 -45.91
C ILE A 183 4.07 -9.07 -45.82
N GLY A 184 3.34 -9.65 -44.89
CA GLY A 184 3.20 -11.09 -44.74
C GLY A 184 1.93 -11.53 -45.45
N ALA A 185 2.06 -12.28 -46.54
CA ALA A 185 0.91 -12.76 -47.29
C ALA A 185 0.83 -14.28 -47.35
N GLN A 186 -0.40 -14.78 -47.47
CA GLN A 186 -0.75 -16.15 -47.73
C GLN A 186 -1.48 -16.26 -49.07
N GLY A 187 -1.18 -17.30 -49.82
CA GLY A 187 -1.84 -17.59 -51.08
C GLY A 187 -1.15 -18.75 -51.78
N PHE A 188 -1.90 -19.61 -52.45
CA PHE A 188 -1.32 -20.68 -53.26
C PHE A 188 -1.29 -20.24 -54.73
N PRO A 189 -0.18 -20.45 -55.48
CA PRO A 189 1.07 -21.09 -55.06
C PRO A 189 2.10 -20.13 -54.42
N ASN A 190 1.89 -18.81 -54.49
CA ASN A 190 2.94 -17.79 -54.30
C ASN A 190 2.68 -16.83 -53.12
N GLY A 191 2.32 -17.37 -51.94
CA GLY A 191 2.37 -16.63 -50.67
C GLY A 191 3.82 -16.32 -50.27
N GLY A 192 4.01 -15.51 -49.24
CA GLY A 192 5.37 -15.22 -48.76
C GLY A 192 5.53 -13.83 -48.15
N LEU A 193 6.79 -13.39 -48.12
CA LEU A 193 7.20 -12.10 -47.59
C LEU A 193 7.45 -11.10 -48.73
N TYR A 194 6.88 -9.90 -48.60
CA TYR A 194 7.13 -8.78 -49.50
C TYR A 194 7.71 -7.62 -48.74
N TYR A 195 8.51 -6.84 -49.45
CA TYR A 195 9.07 -5.60 -48.97
C TYR A 195 8.71 -4.48 -49.95
N TRP A 196 8.27 -3.36 -49.41
CA TRP A 196 8.01 -2.14 -50.16
C TRP A 196 8.72 -0.98 -49.47
N HIS A 197 9.30 -0.08 -50.25
CA HIS A 197 9.83 1.19 -49.78
C HIS A 197 9.10 2.34 -50.48
N ALA A 198 8.91 3.47 -49.79
CA ALA A 198 8.33 4.66 -50.40
C ALA A 198 9.17 5.09 -51.62
N GLY A 199 8.50 5.26 -52.76
CA GLY A 199 9.14 5.51 -54.06
C GLY A 199 9.19 4.28 -54.98
N ASP A 200 9.03 3.07 -54.44
CA ASP A 200 8.93 1.87 -55.26
C ASP A 200 7.55 1.76 -55.92
N ASN A 201 7.55 1.54 -57.24
CA ASN A 201 6.31 1.33 -58.01
C ASN A 201 5.66 -0.04 -57.76
N LYS A 202 6.42 -1.02 -57.26
CA LYS A 202 5.96 -2.39 -56.95
C LYS A 202 6.75 -2.94 -55.75
N PRO A 203 6.12 -3.73 -54.87
CA PRO A 203 6.86 -4.42 -53.83
C PRO A 203 7.82 -5.44 -54.44
N ALA A 204 9.01 -5.56 -53.85
CA ALA A 204 9.91 -6.64 -54.13
C ALA A 204 9.36 -7.92 -53.47
N HIS A 205 8.84 -8.84 -54.28
CA HIS A 205 8.53 -10.19 -53.82
C HIS A 205 9.84 -10.94 -53.56
N ARG A 206 9.99 -11.51 -52.37
CA ARG A 206 11.18 -12.30 -52.02
C ARG A 206 10.87 -13.78 -52.29
N GLU A 207 11.10 -14.21 -53.53
CA GLU A 207 10.55 -15.44 -54.16
C GLU A 207 10.91 -16.80 -53.54
N ASN A 208 11.86 -16.88 -52.61
CA ASN A 208 12.34 -18.18 -52.09
C ASN A 208 11.79 -18.57 -50.70
N TRP A 209 10.79 -17.86 -50.21
CA TRP A 209 10.49 -17.75 -48.78
C TRP A 209 9.19 -18.50 -48.46
N THR A 210 9.24 -19.83 -48.56
CA THR A 210 8.18 -20.80 -48.25
C THR A 210 6.86 -20.60 -48.99
N GLN A 211 6.47 -21.59 -49.79
CA GLN A 211 5.10 -21.72 -50.35
C GLN A 211 3.99 -21.74 -49.27
N LYS A 212 4.35 -21.76 -47.97
CA LYS A 212 3.47 -21.95 -46.81
C LYS A 212 2.83 -20.64 -46.30
N GLY A 213 3.21 -19.47 -46.84
CA GLY A 213 2.63 -18.17 -46.44
C GLY A 213 3.10 -17.68 -45.07
N ILE A 214 3.01 -16.37 -44.85
CA ILE A 214 3.46 -15.71 -43.61
C ILE A 214 2.24 -15.30 -42.77
N GLN A 215 2.30 -15.54 -41.46
CA GLN A 215 1.21 -15.22 -40.54
C GLN A 215 1.50 -14.01 -39.65
N ARG A 216 2.74 -13.88 -39.14
CA ARG A 216 3.16 -12.77 -38.28
C ARG A 216 4.51 -12.24 -38.69
N LEU A 217 4.70 -10.94 -38.48
CA LEU A 217 5.93 -10.18 -38.72
C LEU A 217 6.28 -9.39 -37.47
N GLN A 218 7.54 -9.46 -37.02
CA GLN A 218 8.02 -8.62 -35.93
C GLN A 218 9.48 -8.21 -36.15
N PRO A 219 9.78 -6.91 -36.27
CA PRO A 219 11.16 -6.42 -36.25
C PRO A 219 11.78 -6.67 -34.87
N PHE A 220 13.01 -7.19 -34.83
CA PHE A 220 13.75 -7.39 -33.59
C PHE A 220 15.24 -7.12 -33.79
N GLY A 221 15.72 -6.00 -33.25
CA GLY A 221 17.09 -5.55 -33.50
C GLY A 221 17.34 -5.30 -34.99
N ARG A 222 18.32 -6.02 -35.56
CA ARG A 222 18.63 -5.99 -37.00
C ARG A 222 17.94 -7.10 -37.79
N SER A 223 17.06 -7.86 -37.14
CA SER A 223 16.41 -9.03 -37.73
C SER A 223 14.93 -8.73 -37.99
N LEU A 224 14.36 -9.44 -38.96
CA LEU A 224 12.92 -9.60 -39.06
C LEU A 224 12.56 -11.02 -38.61
N LEU A 225 11.60 -11.13 -37.70
CA LEU A 225 11.06 -12.41 -37.30
C LEU A 225 9.77 -12.66 -38.05
N VAL A 226 9.62 -13.87 -38.57
CA VAL A 226 8.43 -14.30 -39.29
C VAL A 226 7.87 -15.57 -38.67
N THR A 227 6.56 -15.73 -38.72
CA THR A 227 5.93 -17.03 -38.48
C THR A 227 5.24 -17.53 -39.74
N ASP A 228 5.35 -18.82 -40.02
CA ASP A 228 4.65 -19.44 -41.14
C ASP A 228 3.20 -19.80 -40.79
N VAL A 229 2.31 -19.91 -41.78
CA VAL A 229 0.88 -20.18 -41.55
C VAL A 229 0.59 -21.67 -41.31
N ALA A 230 1.44 -22.58 -41.78
CA ALA A 230 1.14 -24.02 -41.78
C ALA A 230 1.46 -24.67 -40.42
N GLU A 231 2.61 -24.31 -39.85
CA GLU A 231 3.18 -24.92 -38.66
C GLU A 231 3.39 -23.89 -37.53
N PHE A 232 3.12 -22.60 -37.78
CA PHE A 232 3.24 -21.51 -36.80
C PHE A 232 4.66 -21.44 -36.20
N GLN A 233 5.68 -21.84 -36.96
CA GLN A 233 7.06 -21.87 -36.50
C GLN A 233 7.69 -20.49 -36.58
N LEU A 234 8.59 -20.18 -35.65
CA LEU A 234 9.33 -18.93 -35.64
C LEU A 234 10.60 -19.05 -36.49
N PHE A 235 10.79 -18.13 -37.43
CA PHE A 235 12.03 -18.00 -38.18
C PHE A 235 12.63 -16.61 -38.00
N ARG A 236 13.96 -16.57 -37.99
CA ARG A 236 14.75 -15.35 -37.93
C ARG A 236 15.41 -15.07 -39.27
N LEU A 237 15.38 -13.79 -39.66
CA LEU A 237 15.90 -13.28 -40.93
C LEU A 237 16.92 -12.19 -40.63
N ASP A 238 18.19 -12.52 -40.85
CA ASP A 238 19.33 -11.62 -40.66
C ASP A 238 20.05 -11.30 -41.97
N PRO A 239 20.73 -10.14 -42.07
CA PRO A 239 20.50 -8.87 -41.36
C PRO A 239 19.64 -7.91 -42.19
N LEU A 240 19.06 -6.87 -41.56
CA LEU A 240 18.45 -5.72 -42.23
C LEU A 240 19.49 -4.59 -42.48
N PRO A 241 19.47 -3.91 -43.65
CA PRO A 241 18.69 -4.27 -44.84
C PRO A 241 19.24 -5.57 -45.45
N LEU A 242 18.35 -6.48 -45.85
CA LEU A 242 18.69 -7.79 -46.41
C LEU A 242 19.77 -7.61 -47.50
N THR A 243 21.02 -7.95 -47.18
CA THR A 243 22.08 -8.04 -48.18
C THR A 243 21.60 -8.95 -49.29
N ASN A 244 21.89 -8.64 -50.55
CA ASN A 244 21.39 -9.43 -51.67
C ASN A 244 22.41 -10.55 -51.99
N PRO A 245 22.07 -11.85 -51.85
CA PRO A 245 20.85 -12.43 -51.30
C PRO A 245 20.91 -12.62 -49.77
N PRO A 246 19.75 -12.55 -49.08
CA PRO A 246 19.66 -12.82 -47.65
C PRO A 246 20.05 -14.26 -47.32
N GLY A 247 20.64 -14.48 -46.15
CA GLY A 247 20.88 -15.82 -45.64
C GLY A 247 19.57 -16.63 -45.51
N PRO A 248 19.65 -17.97 -45.49
CA PRO A 248 18.46 -18.80 -45.31
C PRO A 248 17.77 -18.49 -43.97
N PRO A 249 16.42 -18.55 -43.90
CA PRO A 249 15.69 -18.36 -42.66
C PRO A 249 16.17 -19.36 -41.62
N GLN A 250 16.56 -18.87 -40.46
CA GLN A 250 16.96 -19.73 -39.35
C GLN A 250 15.72 -20.04 -38.53
N ARG A 251 15.30 -21.31 -38.53
CA ARG A 251 14.25 -21.77 -37.62
C ARG A 251 14.73 -21.62 -36.19
N ILE A 252 13.87 -21.05 -35.34
CA ILE A 252 14.12 -20.90 -33.92
C ILE A 252 13.45 -22.08 -33.22
N GLU A 253 14.26 -23.01 -32.75
CA GLU A 253 13.82 -24.20 -32.03
C GLU A 253 13.41 -23.87 -30.58
N GLY A 254 12.70 -24.79 -29.93
CA GLY A 254 12.34 -24.67 -28.51
C GLY A 254 11.11 -23.78 -28.23
N VAL A 255 10.45 -23.28 -29.26
CA VAL A 255 9.20 -22.52 -29.14
C VAL A 255 8.09 -23.30 -29.83
N GLY A 256 6.97 -23.51 -29.11
CA GLY A 256 5.77 -24.10 -29.70
C GLY A 256 5.11 -23.19 -30.75
N PRO A 257 3.94 -23.58 -31.29
CA PRO A 257 3.19 -22.79 -32.27
C PRO A 257 3.00 -21.33 -31.81
N VAL A 258 3.60 -20.39 -32.52
CA VAL A 258 3.60 -18.96 -32.20
C VAL A 258 2.32 -18.31 -32.70
N GLN A 259 1.63 -17.62 -31.80
CA GLN A 259 0.37 -16.92 -32.07
C GLN A 259 0.57 -15.40 -32.18
N SER A 260 1.51 -14.86 -31.41
CA SER A 260 1.77 -13.44 -31.34
C SER A 260 3.24 -13.17 -31.03
N LEU A 261 3.71 -12.02 -31.53
CA LEU A 261 5.07 -11.53 -31.30
C LEU A 261 4.97 -10.07 -30.86
N HIS A 262 5.87 -9.66 -29.98
CA HIS A 262 6.01 -8.25 -29.62
C HIS A 262 7.45 -7.96 -29.23
N SER A 263 8.11 -7.03 -29.92
CA SER A 263 9.44 -6.60 -29.53
C SER A 263 9.39 -5.33 -28.68
N THR A 264 10.19 -5.36 -27.62
CA THR A 264 10.65 -4.17 -26.90
C THR A 264 12.12 -3.93 -27.25
N ARG A 265 12.80 -2.99 -26.58
CA ARG A 265 14.15 -2.52 -26.95
C ARG A 265 15.14 -3.66 -27.22
N ASP A 266 15.33 -4.55 -26.25
CA ASP A 266 16.31 -5.65 -26.28
C ASP A 266 15.67 -7.03 -26.15
N THR A 267 14.34 -7.08 -26.03
CA THR A 267 13.59 -8.28 -25.65
C THR A 267 12.43 -8.53 -26.59
N LEU A 268 12.35 -9.72 -27.14
CA LEU A 268 11.21 -10.23 -27.88
C LEU A 268 10.33 -11.05 -26.94
N TRP A 269 9.04 -10.77 -26.95
CA TRP A 269 8.01 -11.58 -26.32
C TRP A 269 7.32 -12.42 -27.36
N VAL A 270 7.21 -13.71 -27.07
CA VAL A 270 6.67 -14.71 -27.98
C VAL A 270 5.51 -15.39 -27.29
N GLY A 271 4.32 -15.10 -27.78
CA GLY A 271 3.10 -15.72 -27.30
C GLY A 271 2.83 -16.99 -28.08
N THR A 272 2.79 -18.13 -27.39
CA THR A 272 2.56 -19.44 -28.01
C THR A 272 1.28 -20.08 -27.49
N ASN A 273 0.93 -21.26 -28.02
CA ASN A 273 -0.14 -22.08 -27.44
C ASN A 273 0.23 -22.70 -26.08
N SER A 274 1.51 -22.75 -25.72
CA SER A 274 2.00 -23.34 -24.46
C SER A 274 2.37 -22.31 -23.40
N GLY A 275 2.30 -21.01 -23.70
CA GLY A 275 2.55 -19.96 -22.73
C GLY A 275 3.27 -18.74 -23.31
N LEU A 276 3.84 -17.97 -22.39
CA LEU A 276 4.63 -16.78 -22.69
C LEU A 276 6.12 -17.10 -22.66
N PHE A 277 6.78 -16.89 -23.80
CA PHE A 277 8.22 -16.99 -23.95
C PHE A 277 8.81 -15.59 -24.11
N ARG A 278 10.10 -15.50 -23.80
CA ARG A 278 10.86 -14.27 -24.00
C ARG A 278 12.27 -14.56 -24.46
N TRP A 279 12.78 -13.72 -25.35
CA TRP A 279 14.08 -13.87 -25.99
C TRP A 279 14.81 -12.54 -26.04
N ARG A 280 15.96 -12.43 -25.38
CA ARG A 280 16.81 -11.25 -25.55
C ARG A 280 17.75 -11.36 -26.73
N SER A 281 18.15 -10.21 -27.26
CA SER A 281 19.09 -10.14 -28.38
C SER A 281 20.47 -10.72 -28.08
N ASN A 282 20.84 -10.85 -26.80
CA ASN A 282 22.10 -11.46 -26.35
C ASN A 282 21.96 -12.92 -25.90
N GLU A 283 20.78 -13.52 -26.03
CA GLU A 283 20.52 -14.92 -25.70
C GLU A 283 20.47 -15.78 -26.98
N GLU A 284 20.86 -17.05 -26.85
CA GLU A 284 20.85 -17.99 -27.98
C GLU A 284 19.45 -18.28 -28.52
N GLY A 285 18.43 -18.22 -27.66
CA GLY A 285 17.05 -18.48 -28.05
C GLY A 285 16.02 -18.10 -26.99
N PRO A 286 14.73 -18.26 -27.32
CA PRO A 286 13.62 -17.94 -26.42
C PRO A 286 13.55 -18.88 -25.22
N LYS A 287 13.18 -18.32 -24.06
CA LYS A 287 13.01 -19.04 -22.79
C LYS A 287 11.56 -18.92 -22.32
N ASP A 288 11.01 -20.00 -21.79
CA ASP A 288 9.72 -19.98 -21.13
C ASP A 288 9.81 -19.09 -19.88
N THR A 289 8.83 -18.20 -19.72
CA THR A 289 8.77 -17.28 -18.58
C THR A 289 8.03 -17.88 -17.40
N GLY A 290 7.16 -18.88 -17.59
CA GLY A 290 6.24 -19.39 -16.57
C GLY A 290 5.19 -18.39 -16.06
N LEU A 291 5.24 -17.11 -16.47
CA LEU A 291 4.34 -16.05 -15.98
C LEU A 291 2.90 -16.24 -16.45
N VAL A 292 2.73 -16.67 -17.70
CA VAL A 292 1.43 -16.88 -18.33
C VAL A 292 1.50 -18.25 -19.02
N PRO A 293 1.12 -19.35 -18.33
CA PRO A 293 1.23 -20.72 -18.85
C PRO A 293 0.09 -21.09 -19.81
N TRP A 294 -0.74 -20.12 -20.21
CA TRP A 294 -1.87 -20.33 -21.12
C TRP A 294 -1.55 -19.75 -22.49
N ALA A 295 -2.30 -20.17 -23.51
CA ALA A 295 -2.07 -19.69 -24.86
C ALA A 295 -2.20 -18.16 -24.96
N VAL A 296 -1.11 -17.50 -25.34
CA VAL A 296 -1.01 -16.05 -25.46
C VAL A 296 -1.40 -15.64 -26.87
N LYS A 297 -2.52 -14.93 -27.01
CA LYS A 297 -3.14 -14.60 -28.30
C LYS A 297 -2.67 -13.25 -28.84
N SER A 298 -2.35 -12.30 -27.97
CA SER A 298 -1.97 -10.96 -28.40
C SER A 298 -1.18 -10.20 -27.32
N PHE A 299 -0.50 -9.14 -27.75
CA PHE A 299 0.23 -8.23 -26.89
C PHE A 299 -0.22 -6.80 -27.16
N TYR A 300 -0.19 -5.97 -26.11
CA TYR A 300 -0.35 -4.53 -26.26
C TYR A 300 0.62 -3.80 -25.33
N ARG A 301 1.39 -2.88 -25.89
CA ARG A 301 2.30 -2.05 -25.09
C ARG A 301 1.65 -0.73 -24.75
N ASP A 302 1.76 -0.37 -23.47
CA ASP A 302 1.17 0.82 -22.89
C ASP A 302 2.20 1.51 -21.99
N GLY A 303 3.00 2.39 -22.61
CA GLY A 303 4.16 2.97 -21.95
C GLY A 303 5.14 1.87 -21.50
N ASP A 304 5.33 1.79 -20.18
CA ASP A 304 6.22 0.86 -19.48
C ASP A 304 5.57 -0.49 -19.14
N ALA A 305 4.28 -0.67 -19.47
CA ALA A 305 3.57 -1.93 -19.26
C ALA A 305 3.39 -2.71 -20.56
N LEU A 306 3.57 -4.02 -20.50
CA LEU A 306 3.13 -4.96 -21.53
C LEU A 306 1.90 -5.68 -21.03
N TRP A 307 0.82 -5.51 -21.78
CA TRP A 307 -0.41 -6.25 -21.59
C TRP A 307 -0.34 -7.52 -22.43
N VAL A 308 -0.50 -8.66 -21.76
CA VAL A 308 -0.47 -9.98 -22.35
C VAL A 308 -1.89 -10.51 -22.34
N VAL A 309 -2.44 -10.73 -23.54
CA VAL A 309 -3.79 -11.27 -23.70
C VAL A 309 -3.66 -12.77 -23.89
N ALA A 310 -4.19 -13.56 -22.96
CA ALA A 310 -4.19 -15.02 -23.05
C ALA A 310 -5.60 -15.60 -22.84
N GLU A 311 -5.78 -16.89 -23.12
CA GLU A 311 -7.11 -17.55 -23.08
C GLU A 311 -7.86 -17.40 -21.75
N ARG A 312 -7.13 -17.22 -20.64
CA ARG A 312 -7.72 -17.10 -19.29
C ARG A 312 -7.74 -15.68 -18.73
N GLY A 313 -7.35 -14.67 -19.49
CA GLY A 313 -7.38 -13.32 -18.98
C GLY A 313 -6.51 -12.33 -19.71
N LEU A 314 -6.67 -11.08 -19.28
CA LEU A 314 -5.74 -10.00 -19.56
C LEU A 314 -4.73 -9.91 -18.42
N PHE A 315 -3.45 -10.09 -18.73
CA PHE A 315 -2.34 -10.02 -17.78
C PHE A 315 -1.55 -8.74 -18.04
N ARG A 316 -0.90 -8.24 -16.99
CA ARG A 316 -0.09 -7.02 -17.05
C ARG A 316 1.29 -7.32 -16.50
N ILE A 317 2.32 -7.02 -17.28
CA ILE A 317 3.72 -7.05 -16.88
C ILE A 317 4.18 -5.59 -16.84
N ASP A 318 4.77 -5.15 -15.73
CA ASP A 318 5.20 -3.77 -15.51
C ASP A 318 6.73 -3.66 -15.57
N GLY A 319 7.25 -2.46 -15.83
CA GLY A 319 8.69 -2.21 -15.74
C GLY A 319 9.50 -2.61 -16.97
N PHE A 320 8.95 -2.49 -18.18
CA PHE A 320 9.67 -2.83 -19.40
C PHE A 320 10.86 -1.92 -19.74
N ASP A 321 10.65 -0.62 -19.60
CA ASP A 321 11.60 0.45 -19.90
C ASP A 321 12.20 1.07 -18.64
N ASN A 322 11.52 0.94 -17.50
CA ASN A 322 11.87 1.62 -16.25
C ASN A 322 12.84 0.83 -15.39
N GLY A 323 14.14 1.03 -15.62
CA GLY A 323 15.18 0.90 -14.60
C GLY A 323 15.24 -0.39 -13.77
N PRO A 324 16.07 -0.39 -12.72
CA PRO A 324 16.24 -1.54 -11.84
C PRO A 324 15.00 -1.79 -10.96
N TRP A 325 14.48 -3.02 -10.99
CA TRP A 325 13.32 -3.48 -10.21
C TRP A 325 13.50 -3.22 -8.70
N ASN A 326 12.49 -2.73 -7.98
CA ASN A 326 12.57 -2.61 -6.51
C ASN A 326 11.81 -3.78 -5.84
N PRO A 327 12.48 -4.87 -5.45
CA PRO A 327 11.84 -6.06 -4.87
C PRO A 327 11.23 -5.85 -3.49
N LYS A 328 11.59 -4.78 -2.76
CA LYS A 328 11.23 -4.58 -1.34
C LYS A 328 11.48 -5.85 -0.51
N ILE A 329 12.72 -6.33 -0.51
CA ILE A 329 13.12 -7.52 0.25
C ILE A 329 13.03 -7.22 1.75
N VAL A 330 12.36 -8.07 2.50
CA VAL A 330 12.21 -7.98 3.94
C VAL A 330 12.81 -9.22 4.59
N ILE A 331 13.70 -9.05 5.57
CA ILE A 331 14.26 -10.15 6.35
C ILE A 331 13.30 -10.45 7.52
N ASP A 332 12.81 -11.69 7.61
CA ASP A 332 11.76 -12.09 8.56
C ASP A 332 12.21 -12.04 10.02
N ALA A 333 13.47 -12.37 10.28
CA ALA A 333 14.09 -12.27 11.59
C ALA A 333 15.53 -11.76 11.40
N LYS A 334 15.83 -10.59 11.96
CA LYS A 334 17.22 -10.14 12.06
C LYS A 334 17.93 -11.06 13.07
N PRO A 335 18.94 -11.84 12.66
CA PRO A 335 19.67 -12.67 13.59
C PRO A 335 20.49 -11.74 14.48
N GLY A 336 19.93 -11.34 15.62
CA GLY A 336 20.52 -10.26 16.41
C GLY A 336 21.86 -10.65 17.01
N TRP A 337 21.95 -11.86 17.58
CA TRP A 337 23.08 -12.29 18.42
C TRP A 337 23.11 -13.82 18.47
N PHE A 338 24.24 -14.45 18.16
CA PHE A 338 24.46 -15.88 18.39
C PHE A 338 25.45 -16.09 19.53
N ASN A 339 25.05 -16.90 20.52
CA ASN A 339 25.85 -17.17 21.72
C ASN A 339 26.79 -18.37 21.56
N THR A 340 26.70 -19.14 20.47
CA THR A 340 27.54 -20.31 20.27
C THR A 340 28.08 -20.38 18.83
N PRO A 341 29.40 -20.57 18.66
CA PRO A 341 30.04 -20.77 17.36
C PRO A 341 29.68 -22.11 16.70
N ASP A 342 28.79 -22.91 17.30
CA ASP A 342 28.36 -24.22 16.78
C ASP A 342 26.94 -24.19 16.18
N THR A 343 26.28 -23.02 16.18
CA THR A 343 24.94 -22.90 15.60
C THR A 343 25.03 -22.53 14.12
N SER A 344 24.38 -23.34 13.28
CA SER A 344 24.17 -22.97 11.88
C SER A 344 23.32 -21.71 11.81
N ILE A 345 23.66 -20.84 10.87
CA ILE A 345 22.96 -19.57 10.68
C ILE A 345 21.92 -19.79 9.61
N SER A 346 20.66 -19.46 9.90
CA SER A 346 19.57 -19.45 8.93
C SER A 346 19.06 -18.02 8.76
N ILE A 347 19.19 -17.49 7.55
CA ILE A 347 18.65 -16.18 7.14
C ILE A 347 17.40 -16.47 6.31
N LYS A 348 16.26 -15.90 6.71
CA LYS A 348 14.98 -16.03 5.99
C LYS A 348 14.47 -14.66 5.54
N TRP A 349 13.89 -14.60 4.35
CA TRP A 349 13.38 -13.36 3.79
C TRP A 349 12.12 -13.59 2.96
N HIS A 350 11.42 -12.51 2.63
CA HIS A 350 10.38 -12.49 1.61
C HIS A 350 10.52 -11.26 0.71
N VAL A 351 9.88 -11.30 -0.46
CA VAL A 351 9.86 -10.21 -1.44
C VAL A 351 8.49 -9.53 -1.35
N GLY A 352 8.48 -8.24 -1.04
CA GLY A 352 7.24 -7.48 -0.90
C GLY A 352 6.61 -7.07 -2.24
N ASP A 353 7.38 -7.06 -3.33
CA ASP A 353 6.91 -6.57 -4.62
C ASP A 353 7.62 -7.24 -5.80
N TYR A 354 6.89 -8.05 -6.57
CA TYR A 354 7.42 -8.75 -7.74
C TYR A 354 7.31 -7.94 -9.05
N ALA A 355 6.58 -6.82 -9.04
CA ALA A 355 6.33 -5.95 -10.20
C ALA A 355 5.88 -6.68 -11.49
N ALA A 356 5.29 -7.87 -11.37
CA ALA A 356 4.97 -8.76 -12.49
C ALA A 356 6.16 -9.14 -13.41
N ARG A 357 7.40 -8.84 -13.00
CA ARG A 357 8.64 -9.20 -13.72
C ARG A 357 9.12 -10.61 -13.41
N THR A 358 8.64 -11.16 -12.31
CA THR A 358 8.89 -12.52 -11.86
C THR A 358 7.76 -12.94 -10.91
N THR A 359 7.78 -14.17 -10.42
CA THR A 359 6.90 -14.65 -9.37
C THR A 359 7.70 -15.23 -8.22
N GLN A 360 7.01 -15.63 -7.14
CA GLN A 360 7.64 -16.26 -5.99
C GLN A 360 8.50 -17.47 -6.39
N ASP A 361 8.07 -18.20 -7.42
CA ASP A 361 8.72 -19.44 -7.87
C ASP A 361 9.82 -19.20 -8.91
N LEU A 362 9.89 -17.98 -9.46
CA LEU A 362 10.78 -17.63 -10.56
C LEU A 362 11.82 -16.59 -10.16
N VAL A 363 11.64 -15.92 -9.01
CA VAL A 363 12.63 -14.99 -8.47
C VAL A 363 13.88 -15.77 -8.11
N ARG A 364 15.03 -15.20 -8.46
CA ARG A 364 16.34 -15.74 -8.09
C ARG A 364 16.99 -14.83 -7.08
N PHE A 365 17.70 -15.42 -6.12
CA PHE A 365 18.41 -14.65 -5.09
C PHE A 365 19.92 -14.86 -5.18
N GLN A 366 20.65 -13.79 -4.92
CA GLN A 366 22.06 -13.87 -4.55
C GLN A 366 22.18 -13.48 -3.09
N VAL A 367 22.80 -14.33 -2.31
CA VAL A 367 23.12 -14.07 -0.91
C VAL A 367 24.63 -14.00 -0.78
N SER A 368 25.13 -12.88 -0.27
CA SER A 368 26.54 -12.73 0.09
C SER A 368 26.70 -12.51 1.58
N LEU A 369 27.64 -13.22 2.18
CA LEU A 369 28.01 -13.12 3.58
C LEU A 369 29.48 -12.69 3.66
N GLN A 370 29.73 -11.52 4.26
CA GLN A 370 31.04 -10.92 4.40
C GLN A 370 31.42 -10.82 5.87
N ASN A 371 32.67 -11.16 6.20
CA ASN A 371 33.25 -10.89 7.50
C ASN A 371 33.73 -9.42 7.53
N ASP A 372 33.13 -8.60 8.37
CA ASP A 372 33.44 -7.17 8.45
C ASP A 372 34.82 -6.92 9.10
N ASP A 373 35.30 -7.85 9.92
CA ASP A 373 36.57 -7.72 10.62
C ASP A 373 37.76 -8.05 9.70
N THR A 374 37.61 -9.01 8.77
CA THR A 374 38.67 -9.43 7.82
C THR A 374 38.47 -8.88 6.41
N GLY A 375 37.26 -8.42 6.07
CA GLY A 375 36.84 -8.06 4.72
C GLY A 375 36.56 -9.25 3.80
N GLU A 376 36.75 -10.49 4.26
CA GLU A 376 36.61 -11.71 3.46
C GLU A 376 35.14 -12.04 3.16
N THR A 377 34.84 -12.39 1.90
CA THR A 377 33.51 -12.91 1.52
C THR A 377 33.49 -14.42 1.73
N LEU A 378 32.80 -14.87 2.79
CA LEU A 378 32.77 -16.28 3.19
C LEU A 378 31.87 -17.13 2.31
N SER A 379 30.76 -16.57 1.85
CA SER A 379 29.85 -17.26 0.95
C SER A 379 29.19 -16.29 0.00
N LYS A 380 29.04 -16.75 -1.24
CA LYS A 380 28.32 -16.06 -2.31
C LYS A 380 27.55 -17.10 -3.11
N GLU A 381 26.39 -17.48 -2.59
CA GLU A 381 25.51 -18.40 -3.32
C GLU A 381 24.83 -17.63 -4.46
N ARG A 382 25.00 -18.13 -5.68
CA ARG A 382 24.58 -17.41 -6.89
C ARG A 382 23.28 -17.98 -7.43
N LEU A 383 22.24 -17.14 -7.42
CA LEU A 383 20.99 -17.29 -8.18
C LEU A 383 20.20 -18.55 -7.84
N ILE A 384 19.85 -18.71 -6.56
CA ILE A 384 18.98 -19.80 -6.11
C ILE A 384 17.53 -19.46 -6.49
N PRO A 385 16.85 -20.28 -7.32
CA PRO A 385 15.45 -20.04 -7.67
C PRO A 385 14.51 -20.41 -6.53
N ALA A 386 13.50 -19.56 -6.28
CA ALA A 386 12.39 -19.83 -5.35
C ALA A 386 12.77 -20.15 -3.89
N ARG A 387 14.02 -19.93 -3.48
CA ARG A 387 14.49 -20.23 -2.14
C ARG A 387 14.54 -18.96 -1.30
N PHE A 388 13.77 -18.95 -0.22
CA PHE A 388 13.58 -17.80 0.69
C PHE A 388 14.34 -17.97 2.00
N ASP A 389 15.31 -18.89 2.01
CA ASP A 389 16.17 -19.20 3.12
C ASP A 389 17.61 -19.41 2.63
N PHE A 390 18.58 -19.06 3.47
CA PHE A 390 19.98 -19.34 3.29
C PHE A 390 20.51 -19.92 4.60
N SER A 391 21.21 -21.05 4.52
CA SER A 391 21.82 -21.68 5.68
C SER A 391 23.32 -21.80 5.49
N HIS A 392 24.09 -21.37 6.48
CA HIS A 392 25.56 -21.46 6.48
C HIS A 392 26.03 -22.30 7.66
N GLU A 393 27.15 -22.99 7.47
CA GLU A 393 27.88 -23.65 8.56
C GLU A 393 28.23 -22.63 9.66
N PRO A 394 28.49 -23.11 10.89
CA PRO A 394 28.76 -22.21 12.00
C PRO A 394 29.94 -21.27 11.72
N LEU A 395 29.76 -19.98 12.03
CA LEU A 395 30.76 -18.95 11.75
C LEU A 395 31.76 -18.79 12.90
N PRO A 396 33.02 -18.46 12.61
CA PRO A 396 33.96 -18.08 13.66
C PRO A 396 33.50 -16.77 14.37
N PRO A 397 34.00 -16.48 15.57
CA PRO A 397 33.72 -15.21 16.24
C PRO A 397 34.11 -14.00 15.38
N GLY A 398 33.20 -13.06 15.23
CA GLY A 398 33.38 -11.89 14.37
C GLY A 398 32.09 -11.12 14.11
N ARG A 399 32.22 -10.01 13.38
CA ARG A 399 31.10 -9.25 12.80
C ARG A 399 30.93 -9.64 11.35
N TYR A 400 29.69 -9.87 10.95
CA TYR A 400 29.35 -10.26 9.59
C TYR A 400 28.24 -9.38 9.06
N THR A 401 28.36 -8.95 7.82
CA THR A 401 27.27 -8.36 7.05
C THR A 401 26.80 -9.37 6.03
N TYR A 402 25.49 -9.58 5.96
CA TYR A 402 24.87 -10.31 4.86
C TYR A 402 24.07 -9.37 3.98
N GLU A 403 24.04 -9.69 2.69
CA GLU A 403 23.31 -8.96 1.67
C GLU A 403 22.48 -9.95 0.85
N VAL A 404 21.18 -9.68 0.71
CA VAL A 404 20.26 -10.44 -0.13
C VAL A 404 19.84 -9.56 -1.30
N ARG A 405 20.16 -10.00 -2.52
CA ARG A 405 19.73 -9.38 -3.78
C ARG A 405 18.73 -10.28 -4.48
N ALA A 406 17.66 -9.70 -4.99
CA ALA A 406 16.71 -10.40 -5.85
C ALA A 406 16.99 -10.06 -7.32
N PHE A 407 16.75 -11.04 -8.19
CA PHE A 407 16.87 -10.93 -9.64
C PHE A 407 15.56 -11.37 -10.27
N ASP A 408 15.09 -10.57 -11.23
CA ASP A 408 13.90 -10.89 -12.01
C ASP A 408 14.21 -11.98 -13.06
N LEU A 409 13.22 -12.31 -13.91
CA LEU A 409 13.42 -13.21 -15.06
C LEU A 409 14.49 -12.70 -16.03
N ASP A 410 14.77 -11.40 -15.96
CA ASP A 410 15.72 -10.67 -16.75
C ASP A 410 17.16 -10.76 -16.21
N ASP A 411 17.42 -11.47 -15.11
CA ASP A 411 18.71 -11.40 -14.40
C ASP A 411 19.12 -9.95 -14.07
N ARG A 412 18.17 -9.01 -14.10
CA ARG A 412 18.42 -7.62 -13.71
C ARG A 412 18.28 -7.61 -12.19
N GLY A 413 19.42 -7.40 -11.53
CA GLY A 413 19.44 -7.23 -10.09
C GLY A 413 18.50 -6.10 -9.69
N GLY A 414 17.75 -6.32 -8.63
CA GLY A 414 16.93 -5.29 -8.04
C GLY A 414 17.76 -4.08 -7.64
N SER A 415 17.18 -2.89 -7.73
CA SER A 415 17.77 -1.62 -7.28
C SER A 415 18.05 -1.60 -5.79
N THR A 416 17.29 -2.38 -5.04
CA THR A 416 17.40 -2.50 -3.59
C THR A 416 17.83 -3.89 -3.21
N TRP A 417 18.68 -3.97 -2.21
CA TRP A 417 19.06 -5.19 -1.53
C TRP A 417 18.72 -5.06 -0.05
N ALA A 418 18.47 -6.19 0.60
CA ALA A 418 18.31 -6.21 2.06
C ALA A 418 19.67 -6.52 2.68
N THR A 419 20.11 -5.66 3.61
CA THR A 419 21.27 -5.93 4.45
C THR A 419 20.86 -6.28 5.86
N GLY A 420 21.68 -7.09 6.52
CA GLY A 420 21.64 -7.22 7.96
C GLY A 420 23.01 -7.58 8.50
N SER A 421 23.17 -7.43 9.80
CA SER A 421 24.42 -7.71 10.50
C SER A 421 24.22 -8.86 11.46
N ILE A 422 25.20 -9.75 11.53
CA ILE A 422 25.28 -10.86 12.48
C ILE A 422 26.53 -10.65 13.31
N ARG A 423 26.42 -10.85 14.62
CA ARG A 423 27.56 -10.82 15.52
C ARG A 423 27.70 -12.14 16.23
N VAL A 424 28.85 -12.77 16.05
CA VAL A 424 29.21 -14.04 16.67
C VAL A 424 30.25 -13.77 17.74
N PHE A 425 29.91 -14.07 19.00
CA PHE A 425 30.80 -13.81 20.12
C PHE A 425 31.74 -14.98 20.37
N SER A 426 32.97 -14.66 20.78
CA SER A 426 33.86 -15.68 21.29
C SER A 426 33.37 -16.16 22.65
N TYR A 427 33.44 -17.48 22.88
CA TYR A 427 33.07 -18.12 24.14
C TYR A 427 33.79 -17.51 25.35
N ARG A 428 35.02 -17.00 25.16
CA ARG A 428 35.83 -16.35 26.21
C ARG A 428 35.17 -15.09 26.80
N TRP A 429 34.41 -14.34 26.01
CA TRP A 429 33.75 -13.11 26.48
C TRP A 429 32.62 -13.42 27.48
N TRP A 430 31.90 -14.51 27.26
CA TRP A 430 30.81 -14.95 28.14
C TRP A 430 31.30 -15.48 29.49
N TRP A 431 32.45 -16.14 29.56
CA TRP A 431 33.03 -16.50 30.86
C TRP A 431 33.46 -15.26 31.64
N GLY A 432 34.07 -14.28 30.98
CA GLY A 432 34.40 -13.00 31.62
C GLY A 432 33.15 -12.27 32.15
N ALA A 433 32.12 -12.12 31.30
CA ALA A 433 30.88 -11.44 31.64
C ALA A 433 30.02 -12.23 32.65
N GLY A 434 29.98 -13.56 32.55
CA GLY A 434 29.28 -14.43 33.49
C GLY A 434 29.94 -14.41 34.87
N THR A 435 31.27 -14.41 34.94
CA THR A 435 31.99 -14.23 36.21
C THR A 435 31.73 -12.85 36.80
N LEU A 436 31.76 -11.81 35.97
CA LEU A 436 31.42 -10.45 36.37
C LEU A 436 29.95 -10.35 36.83
N PHE A 437 29.02 -11.03 36.15
CA PHE A 437 27.61 -11.07 36.51
C PHE A 437 27.41 -11.81 37.83
N VAL A 438 28.09 -12.93 38.08
CA VAL A 438 28.05 -13.62 39.38
C VAL A 438 28.60 -12.73 40.50
N VAL A 439 29.72 -12.04 40.26
CA VAL A 439 30.28 -11.06 41.22
C VAL A 439 29.32 -9.88 41.43
N MET A 440 28.74 -9.34 40.35
CA MET A 440 27.78 -8.25 40.40
C MET A 440 26.47 -8.67 41.04
N THR A 441 26.00 -9.90 40.86
CA THR A 441 24.78 -10.43 41.48
C THR A 441 25.04 -10.76 42.96
N ALA A 442 26.26 -11.16 43.32
CA ALA A 442 26.67 -11.25 44.72
C ALA A 442 26.71 -9.87 45.38
N LEU A 443 27.30 -8.87 44.71
CA LEU A 443 27.31 -7.47 45.16
C LEU A 443 25.90 -6.87 45.19
N LEU A 444 25.05 -7.16 44.20
CA LEU A 444 23.65 -6.76 44.15
C LEU A 444 22.82 -7.53 45.17
N GLY A 445 23.16 -8.77 45.51
CA GLY A 445 22.56 -9.52 46.61
C GLY A 445 22.92 -8.90 47.96
N ILE A 446 24.16 -8.48 48.14
CA ILE A 446 24.59 -7.66 49.27
C ILE A 446 23.81 -6.34 49.28
N LEU A 447 23.66 -5.67 48.13
CA LEU A 447 22.91 -4.43 47.96
C LEU A 447 21.40 -4.62 48.17
N VAL A 448 20.79 -5.74 47.76
CA VAL A 448 19.36 -6.08 47.87
C VAL A 448 19.03 -6.66 49.24
N ILE A 449 20.01 -7.02 50.05
CA ILE A 449 19.81 -7.23 51.49
C ILE A 449 19.95 -5.89 52.22
N TYR A 450 20.91 -5.06 51.80
CA TYR A 450 21.24 -3.79 52.46
C TYR A 450 20.23 -2.66 52.15
N VAL A 451 19.71 -2.60 50.93
CA VAL A 451 18.85 -1.52 50.43
C VAL A 451 17.40 -1.68 50.86
N PRO A 452 16.74 -2.85 50.90
CA PRO A 452 15.38 -2.96 51.43
C PRO A 452 15.37 -2.81 52.95
N ALA A 453 16.43 -3.20 53.67
CA ALA A 453 16.56 -2.86 55.09
C ALA A 453 16.60 -1.32 55.29
N ARG A 454 17.26 -0.60 54.38
CA ARG A 454 17.34 0.88 54.39
C ARG A 454 16.11 1.57 53.79
N ARG A 455 15.47 1.02 52.75
CA ARG A 455 14.26 1.55 52.07
C ARG A 455 12.99 1.23 52.81
N TRP A 456 12.87 0.07 53.46
CA TRP A 456 11.76 -0.22 54.37
C TRP A 456 11.81 0.74 55.56
N LEU A 457 13.00 1.02 56.12
CA LEU A 457 13.19 2.05 57.14
C LEU A 457 12.86 3.46 56.63
N LEU A 458 13.29 3.84 55.42
CA LEU A 458 13.06 5.20 54.87
C LEU A 458 11.65 5.43 54.29
N VAL A 459 10.95 4.40 53.80
CA VAL A 459 9.57 4.52 53.30
C VAL A 459 8.55 4.45 54.45
N HIS A 460 8.85 3.73 55.54
CA HIS A 460 8.06 3.84 56.78
C HIS A 460 8.31 5.15 57.54
N LEU A 461 9.47 5.79 57.36
CA LEU A 461 9.78 7.07 58.01
C LEU A 461 9.46 8.31 57.15
N PHE A 462 9.44 8.23 55.80
CA PHE A 462 9.38 9.44 54.95
C PHE A 462 8.59 9.33 53.62
N GLY A 463 7.71 8.35 53.45
CA GLY A 463 6.91 8.19 52.22
C GLY A 463 5.80 9.24 52.04
N LEU A 464 6.11 10.38 51.43
CA LEU A 464 5.16 11.48 51.18
C LEU A 464 4.34 11.25 49.89
N ARG A 465 3.02 11.46 49.97
CA ARG A 465 2.10 11.45 48.82
C ARG A 465 1.60 12.86 48.54
N TYR A 466 1.61 13.27 47.27
CA TYR A 466 1.03 14.54 46.83
C TYR A 466 -0.19 14.26 45.94
N SER A 467 -1.25 15.05 46.11
CA SER A 467 -2.46 15.02 45.29
C SER A 467 -2.87 16.45 44.92
N LEU A 468 -3.30 16.66 43.68
CA LEU A 468 -3.79 17.96 43.22
C LEU A 468 -5.31 18.01 43.41
N ILE A 469 -5.79 19.02 44.13
CA ILE A 469 -7.22 19.22 44.39
C ILE A 469 -7.62 20.59 43.83
N PRO A 470 -8.61 20.68 42.92
CA PRO A 470 -9.13 21.96 42.47
C PRO A 470 -9.79 22.70 43.64
N GLY A 471 -9.52 23.99 43.78
CA GLY A 471 -10.04 24.79 44.88
C GLY A 471 -11.47 25.28 44.69
N TYR A 472 -12.02 25.91 45.72
CA TYR A 472 -13.41 26.38 45.76
C TYR A 472 -13.65 27.61 44.87
N CYS A 473 -12.58 28.29 44.42
CA CYS A 473 -12.64 29.40 43.46
C CYS A 473 -12.07 28.97 42.10
N PRO A 474 -12.56 29.54 40.96
CA PRO A 474 -12.10 29.19 39.61
C PRO A 474 -10.59 29.37 39.35
N ASN A 475 -9.91 30.09 40.23
CA ASN A 475 -8.51 30.48 40.10
C ASN A 475 -7.61 29.87 41.19
N GLU A 476 -8.05 28.82 41.87
CA GLU A 476 -7.30 28.21 42.98
C GLU A 476 -7.03 26.72 42.69
N VAL A 477 -5.77 26.31 42.79
CA VAL A 477 -5.35 24.90 42.72
C VAL A 477 -4.59 24.58 44.02
N PHE A 478 -5.06 23.56 44.74
CA PHE A 478 -4.40 23.08 45.95
C PHE A 478 -3.45 21.93 45.62
N ILE A 479 -2.21 22.02 46.10
CA ILE A 479 -1.29 20.88 46.17
C ILE A 479 -1.42 20.30 47.58
N ARG A 480 -2.09 19.18 47.71
CA ARG A 480 -2.28 18.47 48.98
C ARG A 480 -1.12 17.51 49.20
N ARG A 481 -0.32 17.78 50.23
CA ARG A 481 0.67 16.84 50.79
C ARG A 481 -0.03 16.03 51.89
N GLU A 482 -0.11 14.71 51.75
CA GLU A 482 -0.57 13.83 52.83
C GLU A 482 0.62 13.54 53.75
N GLU A 483 0.63 14.17 54.93
CA GLU A 483 1.51 13.82 56.04
C GLU A 483 0.79 12.92 57.05
N HIS A 484 1.56 12.13 57.80
CA HIS A 484 1.06 11.01 58.60
C HIS A 484 0.17 11.42 59.79
N ASP A 485 0.14 12.71 60.18
CA ASP A 485 -0.57 13.24 61.36
C ASP A 485 -1.78 14.14 61.07
N GLY A 486 -2.29 14.17 59.83
CA GLY A 486 -3.55 14.86 59.52
C GLY A 486 -3.48 16.39 59.48
N ASP A 487 -2.29 16.98 59.66
CA ASP A 487 -2.09 18.42 59.48
C ASP A 487 -1.89 18.75 57.98
N VAL A 488 -2.66 19.72 57.51
CA VAL A 488 -2.78 20.08 56.08
C VAL A 488 -1.95 21.32 55.80
N THR A 489 -0.74 21.18 55.24
CA THR A 489 -0.08 22.31 54.58
C THR A 489 -0.64 22.46 53.18
N GLY A 490 -1.68 23.30 53.03
CA GLY A 490 -2.21 23.74 51.75
C GLY A 490 -1.45 24.97 51.25
N TYR A 491 -0.92 24.91 50.04
CA TYR A 491 -0.36 26.08 49.36
C TYR A 491 -1.41 26.63 48.41
N SER A 492 -1.96 27.81 48.73
CA SER A 492 -2.87 28.53 47.83
C SER A 492 -2.05 29.36 46.84
N LEU A 493 -2.10 28.99 45.57
CA LEU A 493 -1.57 29.80 44.48
C LEU A 493 -2.66 30.77 44.00
N TYR A 494 -2.57 32.03 44.42
CA TYR A 494 -3.42 33.11 43.93
C TYR A 494 -2.74 33.82 42.76
N TYR A 495 -3.32 33.77 41.56
CA TYR A 495 -2.87 34.59 40.43
C TYR A 495 -3.91 35.67 40.10
N ARG A 496 -3.44 36.89 39.83
CA ARG A 496 -4.27 38.08 39.56
C ARG A 496 -4.14 38.60 38.11
N THR A 497 -3.59 37.81 37.19
CA THR A 497 -3.29 38.27 35.82
C THR A 497 -3.95 37.40 34.75
N ASN A 498 -4.39 38.05 33.66
CA ASN A 498 -5.17 37.47 32.55
C ASN A 498 -4.32 36.94 31.38
N SER A 499 -3.13 36.43 31.67
CA SER A 499 -2.24 35.83 30.67
C SER A 499 -1.77 34.48 31.18
N ALA A 500 -1.71 33.48 30.31
CA ALA A 500 -1.29 32.11 30.62
C ALA A 500 -0.01 32.13 31.47
N VAL A 501 -0.14 31.81 32.76
CA VAL A 501 1.01 31.72 33.67
C VAL A 501 1.63 30.34 33.49
N ARG A 502 2.86 30.28 32.96
CA ARG A 502 3.70 29.09 33.04
C ARG A 502 4.17 28.91 34.46
N ILE A 503 3.66 27.90 35.16
CA ILE A 503 4.15 27.52 36.49
C ILE A 503 5.11 26.34 36.31
N ARG A 504 6.40 26.54 36.60
CA ARG A 504 7.39 25.47 36.69
C ARG A 504 7.39 24.91 38.11
N VAL A 505 7.07 23.64 38.27
CA VAL A 505 7.19 22.93 39.54
C VAL A 505 8.26 21.86 39.39
N ALA A 506 9.46 22.11 39.92
CA ALA A 506 10.52 21.11 39.95
C ALA A 506 10.17 20.03 40.99
N ILE A 507 9.87 18.82 40.52
CA ILE A 507 9.60 17.68 41.40
C ILE A 507 10.94 17.11 41.85
N GLY A 508 11.23 17.17 43.15
CA GLY A 508 12.34 16.43 43.78
C GLY A 508 13.56 17.24 44.25
N GLN A 509 13.53 18.58 44.26
CA GLN A 509 14.55 19.35 44.99
C GLN A 509 14.09 19.65 46.42
N GLU A 510 14.95 19.32 47.39
CA GLU A 510 14.74 19.66 48.80
C GLU A 510 14.63 21.19 48.97
N SER A 511 13.67 21.56 49.80
CA SER A 511 13.26 22.92 50.13
C SER A 511 14.45 23.76 50.58
N GLY A 512 14.92 24.62 49.68
CA GLY A 512 16.02 25.54 49.97
C GLY A 512 16.00 26.87 49.23
N SER A 513 15.02 27.20 48.39
CA SER A 513 14.66 28.59 48.03
C SER A 513 13.48 28.61 47.05
N LEU A 514 12.27 28.86 47.55
CA LEU A 514 11.10 29.16 46.72
C LEU A 514 10.51 30.54 47.10
N GLN A 515 11.36 31.45 47.58
CA GLN A 515 10.98 32.82 47.96
C GLN A 515 11.01 33.84 46.80
N ASN A 516 11.46 33.46 45.59
CA ASN A 516 11.53 34.40 44.46
C ASN A 516 10.67 33.94 43.28
N ILE A 517 9.36 34.12 43.40
CA ILE A 517 8.49 34.29 42.23
C ILE A 517 8.18 35.79 42.16
N THR A 518 9.11 36.55 41.59
CA THR A 518 8.93 37.99 41.37
C THR A 518 7.90 38.19 40.26
N ALA A 519 6.76 38.77 40.60
CA ALA A 519 5.69 39.11 39.67
C ALA A 519 6.20 40.05 38.56
N LEU A 520 6.01 39.64 37.31
CA LEU A 520 6.23 40.48 36.13
C LEU A 520 5.20 41.62 36.13
N ASN A 521 5.68 42.85 36.34
CA ASN A 521 4.88 44.07 36.25
C ASN A 521 4.43 44.31 34.79
N THR A 522 3.11 44.35 34.53
CA THR A 522 2.54 44.95 33.31
C THR A 522 1.27 45.76 33.67
N PRO A 523 0.98 46.88 32.96
CA PRO A 523 -0.05 47.86 33.37
C PRO A 523 -1.50 47.37 33.21
N ARG A 524 -2.41 48.10 33.85
CA ARG A 524 -3.59 47.60 34.56
C ARG A 524 -4.95 47.93 33.91
N SER A 525 -5.09 47.97 32.59
CA SER A 525 -6.38 48.32 31.98
C SER A 525 -6.78 47.39 30.85
N GLU A 526 -7.98 46.82 31.04
CA GLU A 526 -8.78 46.01 30.12
C GLU A 526 -8.49 44.50 30.13
N LEU A 527 -9.56 43.74 29.84
CA LEU A 527 -9.69 42.29 29.68
C LEU A 527 -10.37 41.59 30.87
N SER A 528 -11.55 41.02 30.58
CA SER A 528 -12.42 40.23 31.45
C SER A 528 -12.61 38.84 30.84
N GLY A 529 -12.47 37.79 31.67
CA GLY A 529 -12.69 36.39 31.32
C GLY A 529 -11.39 35.61 31.16
N GLY A 530 -11.05 34.74 32.12
CA GLY A 530 -9.80 33.98 32.12
C GLY A 530 -10.01 32.50 32.47
N GLN A 531 -9.42 31.62 31.66
CA GLN A 531 -9.25 30.19 31.90
C GLN A 531 -7.80 29.90 32.30
N ILE A 532 -7.59 28.91 33.17
CA ILE A 532 -6.25 28.36 33.44
C ILE A 532 -5.92 27.35 32.35
N LEU A 533 -4.90 27.65 31.54
CA LEU A 533 -4.26 26.66 30.69
C LEU A 533 -2.91 26.27 31.32
N ALA A 534 -2.89 25.13 32.00
CA ALA A 534 -1.65 24.51 32.47
C ALA A 534 -0.97 23.84 31.27
N ILE A 535 0.05 24.49 30.70
CA ILE A 535 0.91 23.90 29.67
C ILE A 535 2.14 23.32 30.39
N VAL A 536 2.22 21.99 30.42
CA VAL A 536 3.42 21.26 30.85
C VAL A 536 4.51 21.46 29.79
N ASP A 537 5.74 21.80 30.21
CA ASP A 537 6.87 22.00 29.31
C ASP A 537 7.14 20.69 28.54
N GLU A 538 7.35 20.77 27.22
CA GLU A 538 7.59 19.58 26.38
C GLU A 538 8.82 18.79 26.83
N GLN A 539 9.74 19.47 27.54
CA GLN A 539 10.96 18.91 28.12
C GLN A 539 10.74 18.11 29.41
N ASP A 540 9.59 18.28 30.07
CA ASP A 540 9.25 17.59 31.33
C ASP A 540 8.53 16.25 31.09
N PHE A 541 8.28 15.88 29.83
CA PHE A 541 7.89 14.53 29.46
C PHE A 541 9.14 13.68 29.24
N ASP A 542 9.14 12.44 29.74
CA ASP A 542 10.21 11.45 29.47
C ASP A 542 10.48 11.26 27.96
N GLN A 543 9.53 11.64 27.10
CA GLN A 543 9.72 11.81 25.66
C GLN A 543 9.01 13.09 25.15
N PRO A 544 9.67 13.98 24.38
CA PRO A 544 9.05 15.19 23.83
C PRO A 544 8.04 14.82 22.73
N TRP A 545 6.76 14.68 23.11
CA TRP A 545 5.74 14.14 22.21
C TRP A 545 5.40 15.04 21.02
N GLY A 546 5.63 16.36 21.10
CA GLY A 546 5.51 17.27 19.95
C GLY A 546 6.53 16.93 18.85
N GLN A 547 7.75 16.54 19.24
CA GLN A 547 8.75 15.99 18.33
C GLN A 547 8.39 14.58 17.83
N LEU A 548 7.75 13.77 18.68
CA LEU A 548 7.31 12.39 18.39
C LEU A 548 6.02 12.29 17.56
N ILE A 549 5.31 13.38 17.33
CA ILE A 549 4.25 13.49 16.31
C ILE A 549 4.73 14.32 15.10
N GLY A 550 5.85 15.03 15.23
CA GLY A 550 6.52 15.74 14.14
C GLY A 550 5.84 17.08 13.85
N ASP A 551 6.26 18.11 14.59
CA ASP A 551 5.71 19.47 14.55
C ASP A 551 4.17 19.56 14.75
N ARG A 552 3.68 20.78 14.91
CA ARG A 552 2.24 21.10 14.99
C ARG A 552 1.51 20.46 13.79
N TRP A 553 0.35 19.82 14.01
CA TRP A 553 -0.42 19.17 12.92
C TRP A 553 -0.72 20.12 11.76
N SER A 554 -0.93 21.40 12.07
CA SER A 554 -0.71 22.53 11.17
C SER A 554 0.68 23.12 11.42
N GLN A 555 1.64 22.98 10.51
CA GLN A 555 2.70 23.97 10.50
C GLN A 555 2.01 25.32 10.26
N THR A 556 2.22 26.26 11.19
CA THR A 556 1.55 27.55 11.31
C THR A 556 1.27 28.19 9.95
N CYS A 557 0.00 28.42 9.62
CA CYS A 557 -0.35 29.48 8.67
C CYS A 557 0.17 30.80 9.26
N PRO A 558 1.15 31.48 8.65
CA PRO A 558 1.66 32.74 9.17
C PRO A 558 0.54 33.78 9.09
N GLY A 559 0.13 34.36 10.22
CA GLY A 559 -0.77 35.54 10.25
C GLY A 559 -2.14 35.40 10.92
N ARG A 560 -2.46 34.31 11.63
CA ARG A 560 -3.72 34.21 12.40
C ARG A 560 -3.48 34.05 13.91
N THR A 561 -3.67 35.13 14.65
CA THR A 561 -3.72 35.15 16.12
C THR A 561 -5.14 34.79 16.59
N GLY A 562 -5.29 33.74 17.41
CA GLY A 562 -6.55 33.43 18.10
C GLY A 562 -7.12 32.01 17.90
N VAL A 563 -6.57 31.20 16.98
CA VAL A 563 -6.97 29.78 16.85
C VAL A 563 -6.08 28.94 17.78
N GLN A 564 -6.71 28.20 18.70
CA GLN A 564 -5.99 27.24 19.54
C GLN A 564 -5.34 26.22 18.60
N SER A 565 -4.00 26.17 18.59
CA SER A 565 -3.28 25.15 17.84
C SER A 565 -3.73 23.78 18.35
N PRO A 566 -3.83 22.72 17.53
CA PRO A 566 -4.16 21.38 18.02
C PRO A 566 -3.23 21.04 19.18
N VAL A 567 -3.79 21.05 20.39
CA VAL A 567 -3.06 20.83 21.64
C VAL A 567 -3.17 19.34 21.92
N ILE A 568 -2.03 18.68 22.18
CA ILE A 568 -2.07 17.47 22.98
C ILE A 568 -2.56 17.92 24.35
N ALA A 569 -3.86 17.84 24.61
CA ALA A 569 -4.41 18.18 25.91
C ALA A 569 -3.70 17.25 26.91
N GLY A 570 -2.80 17.85 27.69
CA GLY A 570 -1.82 17.13 28.51
C GLY A 570 -2.48 16.01 29.31
N GLN A 571 -1.74 14.90 29.44
CA GLN A 571 -2.11 13.68 30.14
C GLN A 571 -3.00 13.93 31.37
N VAL A 572 -4.31 13.76 31.22
CA VAL A 572 -5.15 13.27 32.33
C VAL A 572 -5.12 11.75 32.27
N MET A 573 -3.93 11.15 32.36
CA MET A 573 -3.79 9.71 32.48
C MET A 573 -4.13 9.33 33.92
N LEU A 574 -5.43 9.17 34.20
CA LEU A 574 -5.83 8.30 35.30
C LEU A 574 -5.42 6.89 34.89
N LYS A 575 -4.49 6.31 35.65
CA LYS A 575 -3.92 4.97 35.48
C LYS A 575 -4.94 4.03 34.80
N ALA A 576 -4.71 3.73 33.52
CA ALA A 576 -5.62 2.90 32.75
C ALA A 576 -5.89 1.61 33.53
N GLY A 577 -7.18 1.26 33.68
CA GLY A 577 -7.57 0.03 34.36
C GLY A 577 -6.87 -1.19 33.74
N PRO A 578 -6.64 -2.26 34.51
CA PRO A 578 -5.95 -3.44 34.01
C PRO A 578 -6.61 -3.94 32.73
N PRO A 579 -5.83 -4.45 31.76
CA PRO A 579 -6.36 -4.98 30.52
C PRO A 579 -7.41 -6.05 30.83
N HIS A 580 -8.61 -5.89 30.26
CA HIS A 580 -9.67 -6.89 30.40
C HIS A 580 -9.24 -8.16 29.64
N ASP A 581 -9.14 -9.25 30.40
CA ASP A 581 -8.69 -10.56 29.94
C ASP A 581 -9.84 -11.27 29.20
N ARG A 582 -10.07 -10.94 27.92
CA ARG A 582 -11.05 -11.65 27.07
C ARG A 582 -10.50 -11.98 25.68
N ARG A 583 -10.83 -13.21 25.27
CA ARG A 583 -10.31 -14.00 24.14
C ARG A 583 -11.11 -13.79 22.85
N GLU A 584 -11.13 -12.58 22.28
CA GLU A 584 -11.71 -12.38 20.95
C GLU A 584 -10.62 -12.14 19.90
N SER A 585 -10.70 -12.87 18.78
CA SER A 585 -9.66 -12.89 17.73
C SER A 585 -9.74 -11.72 16.74
N ARG A 586 -10.69 -10.79 16.88
CA ARG A 586 -10.88 -9.65 15.96
C ARG A 586 -11.32 -8.39 16.69
N ILE A 587 -10.83 -7.24 16.20
CA ILE A 587 -11.23 -5.89 16.62
C ILE A 587 -12.68 -5.65 16.23
N GLN A 588 -13.48 -5.25 17.21
CA GLN A 588 -14.89 -4.89 17.06
C GLN A 588 -15.03 -3.38 16.88
N PHE A 589 -15.66 -2.99 15.78
CA PHE A 589 -16.04 -1.60 15.53
C PHE A 589 -17.51 -1.36 15.88
N ALA A 590 -17.79 -0.19 16.45
CA ALA A 590 -19.12 0.41 16.48
C ALA A 590 -19.08 1.79 15.79
N ILE A 591 -20.01 2.02 14.88
CA ILE A 591 -20.17 3.29 14.17
C ILE A 591 -21.56 3.80 14.48
N LEU A 592 -21.62 4.90 15.21
CA LEU A 592 -22.83 5.50 15.70
C LEU A 592 -22.93 6.91 15.11
N GLY A 593 -24.15 7.38 14.90
CA GLY A 593 -24.33 8.81 14.79
C GLY A 593 -25.72 9.29 15.18
N CYS A 594 -25.85 10.59 15.40
CA CYS A 594 -27.13 11.24 15.64
C CYS A 594 -27.18 12.57 14.89
N PHE A 595 -27.97 12.61 13.81
CA PHE A 595 -28.09 13.78 12.95
C PHE A 595 -29.02 14.87 13.50
N ALA A 596 -30.14 14.45 14.11
CA ALA A 596 -31.20 15.35 14.55
C ALA A 596 -31.77 14.87 15.89
N PRO A 597 -31.12 15.19 17.03
CA PRO A 597 -31.69 14.88 18.32
C PRO A 597 -33.02 15.64 18.45
N SER A 598 -34.11 14.90 18.69
CA SER A 598 -35.50 15.37 18.63
C SER A 598 -35.81 16.59 19.52
N ASN A 599 -34.92 16.95 20.45
CA ASN A 599 -35.16 17.91 21.52
C ASN A 599 -34.17 19.09 21.59
N VAL A 600 -33.27 19.29 20.61
CA VAL A 600 -32.26 20.36 20.69
C VAL A 600 -32.24 21.21 19.41
N LYS A 601 -32.41 22.53 19.55
CA LYS A 601 -32.25 23.51 18.46
C LYS A 601 -30.75 23.80 18.26
N LEU A 602 -30.02 22.87 17.67
CA LEU A 602 -28.64 23.09 17.25
C LEU A 602 -28.58 23.45 15.76
N GLU A 603 -27.52 24.16 15.35
CA GLU A 603 -27.21 24.29 13.92
C GLU A 603 -27.03 22.89 13.36
N THR A 604 -27.95 22.47 12.49
CA THR A 604 -27.92 21.15 11.89
C THR A 604 -26.67 21.04 11.04
N ILE A 605 -25.85 20.01 11.28
CA ILE A 605 -24.89 19.55 10.28
C ILE A 605 -25.66 19.33 8.97
N PRO A 606 -25.12 19.62 7.78
CA PRO A 606 -25.81 19.26 6.54
C PRO A 606 -26.01 17.73 6.48
N ALA A 607 -27.24 17.27 6.19
CA ALA A 607 -27.58 15.84 6.15
C ALA A 607 -26.65 15.04 5.25
N ASP A 608 -26.29 15.61 4.11
CA ASP A 608 -25.39 14.98 3.14
C ASP A 608 -23.97 14.81 3.69
N ASP A 609 -23.41 15.83 4.35
CA ASP A 609 -22.06 15.74 4.92
C ASP A 609 -21.99 14.71 6.05
N TYR A 610 -23.04 14.65 6.86
CA TYR A 610 -23.19 13.65 7.90
C TYR A 610 -23.27 12.23 7.33
N LEU A 611 -24.18 11.99 6.39
CA LEU A 611 -24.39 10.67 5.78
C LEU A 611 -23.16 10.20 5.00
N ASN A 612 -22.48 11.13 4.31
CA ASN A 612 -21.24 10.84 3.60
C ASN A 612 -20.12 10.46 4.57
N SER A 613 -19.95 11.21 5.67
CA SER A 613 -18.94 10.88 6.70
C SER A 613 -19.19 9.51 7.31
N LEU A 614 -20.44 9.22 7.68
CA LEU A 614 -20.85 7.91 8.21
C LEU A 614 -20.58 6.78 7.20
N GLY A 615 -20.91 6.99 5.92
CA GLY A 615 -20.68 6.03 4.84
C GLY A 615 -19.20 5.73 4.59
N HIS A 616 -18.34 6.77 4.61
CA HIS A 616 -16.91 6.62 4.46
C HIS A 616 -16.26 5.89 5.64
N LEU A 617 -16.65 6.25 6.87
CA LEU A 617 -16.19 5.55 8.07
C LEU A 617 -16.61 4.07 8.06
N ARG A 618 -17.83 3.78 7.60
CA ARG A 618 -18.34 2.40 7.49
C ARG A 618 -17.57 1.56 6.49
N SER A 619 -17.35 2.10 5.29
CA SER A 619 -16.58 1.38 4.25
C SER A 619 -15.14 1.12 4.72
N THR A 620 -14.57 2.06 5.47
CA THR A 620 -13.24 1.93 6.08
C THR A 620 -13.20 0.85 7.15
N ALA A 621 -14.08 0.90 8.15
CA ALA A 621 -14.12 -0.08 9.23
C ALA A 621 -14.34 -1.51 8.72
N ARG A 622 -15.19 -1.69 7.69
CA ARG A 622 -15.41 -3.00 7.04
C ARG A 622 -14.18 -3.55 6.35
N ARG A 623 -13.29 -2.69 5.85
CA ARG A 623 -12.04 -3.11 5.21
C ARG A 623 -10.99 -3.56 6.23
N VAL A 624 -10.97 -2.98 7.42
CA VAL A 624 -9.88 -3.15 8.39
C VAL A 624 -10.24 -4.04 9.60
N GLY A 625 -11.51 -4.33 9.84
CA GLY A 625 -11.95 -5.13 10.98
C GLY A 625 -13.33 -5.77 10.83
N LYS A 626 -13.79 -6.43 11.90
CA LYS A 626 -15.15 -6.96 11.95
C LYS A 626 -16.04 -5.86 12.52
N VAL A 627 -16.95 -5.35 11.70
CA VAL A 627 -18.01 -4.47 12.20
C VAL A 627 -19.03 -5.32 12.94
N THR A 628 -19.38 -4.93 14.16
CA THR A 628 -20.39 -5.65 14.94
C THR A 628 -21.74 -5.49 14.24
N ASN A 629 -22.25 -6.54 13.60
CA ASN A 629 -23.50 -6.47 12.82
C ASN A 629 -24.72 -6.02 13.65
N LYS A 630 -24.67 -6.12 14.99
CA LYS A 630 -25.75 -5.66 15.89
C LYS A 630 -25.79 -4.15 16.10
N LEU A 631 -24.69 -3.43 15.87
CA LEU A 631 -24.53 -1.99 16.14
C LEU A 631 -24.11 -1.22 14.88
N ASP A 632 -24.28 -1.80 13.69
CA ASP A 632 -23.81 -1.21 12.43
C ASP A 632 -24.68 0.00 12.03
N ALA A 633 -24.07 1.19 12.03
CA ALA A 633 -24.50 2.43 11.39
C ALA A 633 -25.97 2.81 11.62
N MET A 634 -26.33 3.08 12.87
CA MET A 634 -27.62 3.70 13.18
C MET A 634 -27.49 5.22 13.04
N GLN A 635 -28.27 5.79 12.12
CA GLN A 635 -28.32 7.24 11.87
C GLN A 635 -28.84 8.02 13.08
N TYR A 636 -29.52 7.33 13.99
CA TYR A 636 -30.10 7.85 15.22
C TYR A 636 -29.66 6.94 16.38
N ALA A 637 -28.50 7.25 16.95
CA ALA A 637 -27.99 6.53 18.10
C ALA A 637 -28.77 6.93 19.35
N THR A 638 -29.14 5.94 20.17
CA THR A 638 -29.74 6.15 21.49
C THR A 638 -28.68 6.02 22.59
N VAL A 639 -28.99 6.53 23.79
CA VAL A 639 -28.16 6.40 25.00
C VAL A 639 -27.82 4.93 25.27
N LYS A 640 -28.82 4.05 25.21
CA LYS A 640 -28.63 2.61 25.46
C LYS A 640 -27.68 1.96 24.45
N MET A 641 -27.78 2.35 23.18
CA MET A 641 -26.90 1.84 22.13
C MET A 641 -25.46 2.32 22.28
N PHE A 642 -25.28 3.58 22.69
CA PHE A 642 -23.96 4.12 22.97
C PHE A 642 -23.30 3.41 24.17
N GLU A 643 -24.06 3.15 25.23
CA GLU A 643 -23.59 2.36 26.38
C GLU A 643 -23.23 0.93 25.98
N ALA A 644 -24.05 0.29 25.13
CA ALA A 644 -23.73 -1.03 24.59
C ALA A 644 -22.44 -1.01 23.75
N ALA A 645 -22.25 0.02 22.92
CA ALA A 645 -21.02 0.18 22.13
C ALA A 645 -19.79 0.33 23.03
N LEU A 646 -19.87 1.09 24.14
CA LEU A 646 -18.78 1.20 25.12
C LEU A 646 -18.41 -0.15 25.74
N GLN A 647 -19.38 -1.06 25.90
CA GLN A 647 -19.18 -2.37 26.51
C GLN A 647 -18.76 -3.46 25.49
N GLU A 648 -19.17 -3.32 24.22
CA GLU A 648 -19.03 -4.36 23.21
C GLU A 648 -17.96 -4.08 22.14
N ALA A 649 -17.63 -2.82 21.87
CA ALA A 649 -16.67 -2.43 20.83
C ALA A 649 -15.28 -2.09 21.38
N ASP A 650 -14.25 -2.35 20.58
CA ASP A 650 -12.87 -1.96 20.86
C ASP A 650 -12.60 -0.53 20.36
N ILE A 651 -13.19 -0.19 19.20
CA ILE A 651 -13.10 1.13 18.59
C ILE A 651 -14.51 1.65 18.31
N ILE A 652 -14.80 2.87 18.80
CA ILE A 652 -16.07 3.55 18.55
C ILE A 652 -15.81 4.80 17.70
N LEU A 653 -16.60 4.96 16.65
CA LEU A 653 -16.66 6.17 15.87
C LEU A 653 -18.06 6.76 16.04
N PHE A 654 -18.12 7.98 16.57
CA PHE A 654 -19.37 8.71 16.76
C PHE A 654 -19.36 9.97 15.90
N VAL A 655 -20.40 10.15 15.10
CA VAL A 655 -20.64 11.37 14.31
C VAL A 655 -21.93 12.01 14.81
N GLY A 656 -21.93 13.28 15.20
CA GLY A 656 -23.17 13.94 15.63
C GLY A 656 -22.95 15.24 16.37
N HIS A 657 -23.88 15.56 17.26
CA HIS A 657 -23.78 16.76 18.09
C HIS A 657 -23.36 16.43 19.51
N GLY A 658 -22.59 17.32 20.13
CA GLY A 658 -22.26 17.27 21.53
C GLY A 658 -22.01 18.67 22.08
N ASP A 659 -21.97 18.76 23.40
CA ASP A 659 -21.45 19.92 24.12
C ASP A 659 -20.21 19.49 24.89
N SER A 660 -19.60 20.41 25.66
CA SER A 660 -18.44 20.08 26.47
C SER A 660 -18.67 18.94 27.46
N ASP A 661 -19.89 18.75 27.99
CA ASP A 661 -20.22 17.79 29.06
C ASP A 661 -21.21 16.66 28.67
N ARG A 662 -21.71 16.62 27.42
CA ARG A 662 -22.73 15.65 26.99
C ARG A 662 -22.69 15.37 25.49
N LEU A 663 -23.15 14.19 25.07
CA LEU A 663 -23.48 13.89 23.67
C LEU A 663 -24.98 13.97 23.45
N HIS A 664 -25.43 14.55 22.34
CA HIS A 664 -26.85 14.60 22.01
C HIS A 664 -27.22 13.37 21.18
N LEU A 665 -28.09 12.54 21.73
CA LEU A 665 -28.56 11.27 21.13
C LEU A 665 -30.08 11.37 20.87
N GLU A 666 -30.63 10.39 20.15
CA GLU A 666 -32.03 10.41 19.68
C GLU A 666 -33.03 10.50 20.84
N ASP A 667 -32.79 9.73 21.90
CA ASP A 667 -33.63 9.61 23.09
C ASP A 667 -33.22 10.56 24.23
N GLY A 668 -32.31 11.50 23.96
CA GLY A 668 -31.88 12.55 24.89
C GLY A 668 -30.37 12.67 25.05
N PRO A 669 -29.89 13.67 25.82
CA PRO A 669 -28.47 13.86 26.04
C PRO A 669 -27.88 12.78 26.95
N LEU A 670 -26.68 12.32 26.60
CA LEU A 670 -25.83 11.45 27.41
C LEU A 670 -24.79 12.30 28.17
N PRO A 671 -24.99 12.60 29.46
CA PRO A 671 -24.06 13.41 30.22
C PRO A 671 -22.79 12.62 30.61
N SER A 672 -21.68 13.33 30.79
CA SER A 672 -20.37 12.80 31.22
C SER A 672 -20.47 12.00 32.53
N THR A 673 -21.30 12.45 33.47
CA THR A 673 -21.58 11.75 34.73
C THR A 673 -22.14 10.34 34.54
N LYS A 674 -22.85 10.07 33.44
CA LYS A 674 -23.32 8.72 33.14
C LYS A 674 -22.17 7.81 32.72
N ILE A 675 -21.22 8.34 31.94
CA ILE A 675 -20.00 7.64 31.53
C ILE A 675 -19.14 7.29 32.76
N GLU A 676 -19.00 8.22 33.70
CA GLU A 676 -18.28 8.00 34.96
C GLU A 676 -18.89 6.86 35.79
N ASN A 677 -20.20 6.68 35.70
CA ASN A 677 -20.92 5.60 36.39
C ASN A 677 -20.98 4.29 35.60
N THR A 678 -20.52 4.25 34.34
CA THR A 678 -20.45 3.02 33.56
C THR A 678 -19.42 2.06 34.19
N PRO A 679 -19.83 0.87 34.65
CA PRO A 679 -18.98 0.00 35.46
C PRO A 679 -17.84 -0.65 34.66
N THR A 680 -18.06 -0.94 33.38
CA THR A 680 -17.08 -1.55 32.49
C THR A 680 -17.09 -0.88 31.12
N VAL A 681 -15.91 -0.53 30.61
CA VAL A 681 -15.72 0.00 29.26
C VAL A 681 -14.69 -0.89 28.55
N ARG A 682 -15.12 -1.51 27.45
CA ARG A 682 -14.27 -2.29 26.54
C ARG A 682 -13.52 -1.38 25.57
N CYS A 683 -14.17 -0.30 25.13
CA CYS A 683 -13.61 0.63 24.16
C CYS A 683 -12.22 1.12 24.58
N ARG A 684 -11.27 1.11 23.64
CA ARG A 684 -9.90 1.58 23.82
C ARG A 684 -9.63 2.84 23.03
N LEU A 685 -10.23 2.98 21.86
CA LEU A 685 -10.12 4.19 21.06
C LEU A 685 -11.51 4.68 20.67
N MET A 686 -11.77 5.94 20.95
CA MET A 686 -12.98 6.62 20.52
C MET A 686 -12.64 7.80 19.62
N ILE A 687 -13.34 7.92 18.50
CA ILE A 687 -13.29 9.08 17.62
C ILE A 687 -14.63 9.81 17.74
N LEU A 688 -14.59 11.02 18.27
CA LEU A 688 -15.73 11.91 18.44
C LEU A 688 -15.69 12.99 17.35
N ASP A 689 -16.40 12.75 16.26
CA ASP A 689 -16.77 13.77 15.29
C ASP A 689 -18.06 14.45 15.77
N ALA A 690 -17.93 15.18 16.87
CA ALA A 690 -19.02 15.91 17.49
C ALA A 690 -18.53 17.26 17.99
N CYS A 691 -19.20 18.32 17.53
CA CYS A 691 -18.84 19.70 17.82
C CYS A 691 -18.64 19.92 19.33
N SER A 692 -17.62 20.68 19.71
CA SER A 692 -17.38 21.14 21.09
C SER A 692 -17.21 20.06 22.18
N THR A 693 -17.24 18.76 21.86
CA THR A 693 -17.00 17.68 22.83
C THR A 693 -15.56 17.67 23.36
N ALA A 694 -14.65 18.23 22.58
CA ALA A 694 -13.26 18.48 22.94
C ALA A 694 -13.01 19.85 23.58
N SER A 695 -14.03 20.72 23.69
CA SER A 695 -13.83 22.07 24.24
C SER A 695 -13.34 21.98 25.68
N LEU A 696 -12.21 22.64 25.93
CA LEU A 696 -11.63 22.77 27.27
C LEU A 696 -12.28 23.89 28.09
N ASP A 697 -13.20 24.65 27.49
CA ASP A 697 -13.75 25.85 28.10
C ASP A 697 -14.62 25.56 29.34
N GLY A 698 -15.04 24.30 29.51
CA GLY A 698 -15.88 23.81 30.61
C GLY A 698 -15.16 23.01 31.69
N PHE A 699 -13.84 23.19 31.91
CA PHE A 699 -13.03 22.37 32.81
C PHE A 699 -13.60 22.16 34.23
N THR A 700 -14.40 23.10 34.73
CA THR A 700 -15.05 23.00 36.05
C THR A 700 -16.20 21.97 36.11
N ARG A 701 -16.78 21.56 34.97
CA ARG A 701 -17.95 20.66 34.91
C ARG A 701 -17.66 19.24 34.44
N GLY A 702 -16.39 18.90 34.19
CA GLY A 702 -16.00 17.57 33.71
C GLY A 702 -16.39 17.37 32.24
N THR A 703 -15.41 17.45 31.33
CA THR A 703 -15.70 17.30 29.91
C THR A 703 -16.07 15.85 29.56
N PHE A 704 -16.86 15.67 28.51
CA PHE A 704 -17.26 14.33 28.05
C PHE A 704 -16.03 13.48 27.68
N ALA A 705 -15.06 14.08 26.98
CA ALA A 705 -13.77 13.44 26.69
C ALA A 705 -13.02 13.04 27.97
N ARG A 706 -13.01 13.88 29.02
CA ARG A 706 -12.38 13.54 30.31
C ARG A 706 -13.06 12.35 30.98
N ALA A 707 -14.39 12.27 30.96
CA ALA A 707 -15.10 11.13 31.53
C ALA A 707 -14.73 9.81 30.84
N LEU A 708 -14.57 9.81 29.51
CA LEU A 708 -14.07 8.66 28.75
C LEU A 708 -12.62 8.30 29.10
N VAL A 709 -11.73 9.29 29.19
CA VAL A 709 -10.32 9.07 29.56
C VAL A 709 -10.20 8.53 30.98
N SER A 710 -11.07 8.96 31.91
CA SER A 710 -11.13 8.40 33.27
C SER A 710 -11.45 6.90 33.30
N LYS A 711 -12.02 6.36 32.21
CA LYS A 711 -12.28 4.94 31.99
C LYS A 711 -11.21 4.24 31.17
N GLY A 712 -10.09 4.91 30.87
CA GLY A 712 -8.99 4.37 30.08
C GLY A 712 -9.28 4.30 28.58
N VAL A 713 -10.19 5.15 28.07
CA VAL A 713 -10.46 5.30 26.64
C VAL A 713 -9.58 6.42 26.08
N HIS A 714 -8.89 6.15 24.97
CA HIS A 714 -8.19 7.18 24.20
C HIS A 714 -9.20 7.87 23.31
N VAL A 715 -9.24 9.20 23.31
CA VAL A 715 -10.26 9.96 22.59
C VAL A 715 -9.61 10.91 21.59
N ILE A 716 -9.98 10.80 20.32
CA ILE A 716 -9.73 11.84 19.32
C ILE A 716 -11.05 12.59 19.14
N ALA A 717 -11.11 13.84 19.57
CA ALA A 717 -12.36 14.60 19.56
C ALA A 717 -12.22 15.92 18.82
N ALA A 718 -13.24 16.26 18.04
CA ALA A 718 -13.33 17.52 17.34
C ALA A 718 -13.80 18.65 18.27
N THR A 719 -13.18 19.82 18.14
CA THR A 719 -13.54 21.08 18.81
C THR A 719 -14.56 21.86 17.97
N GLU A 720 -14.49 21.71 16.65
CA GLU A 720 -15.35 22.34 15.64
C GLU A 720 -15.90 21.27 14.68
N THR A 721 -16.85 21.63 13.82
CA THR A 721 -17.35 20.73 12.76
C THR A 721 -16.27 20.44 11.73
N ILE A 722 -16.14 19.18 11.29
CA ILE A 722 -15.20 18.78 10.24
C ILE A 722 -15.92 18.48 8.93
N THR A 723 -15.22 18.61 7.81
CA THR A 723 -15.82 18.36 6.49
C THR A 723 -15.88 16.87 6.16
N ALA A 724 -16.89 16.46 5.40
CA ALA A 724 -16.99 15.09 4.89
C ALA A 724 -15.80 14.70 3.99
N ASN A 725 -15.19 15.68 3.33
CA ASN A 725 -13.98 15.46 2.54
C ASN A 725 -12.80 15.06 3.42
N PHE A 726 -12.61 15.73 4.57
CA PHE A 726 -11.58 15.36 5.53
C PHE A 726 -11.80 13.93 6.05
N THR A 727 -13.01 13.60 6.49
CA THR A 727 -13.32 12.27 7.03
C THR A 727 -13.10 11.16 6.01
N SER A 728 -13.41 11.43 4.73
CA SER A 728 -13.24 10.48 3.61
C SER A 728 -11.79 10.14 3.27
N VAL A 729 -10.81 10.89 3.78
CA VAL A 729 -9.39 10.70 3.46
C VAL A 729 -8.55 10.42 4.70
N PHE A 730 -8.72 11.23 5.76
CA PHE A 730 -7.91 11.16 6.98
C PHE A 730 -8.12 9.85 7.73
N PHE A 731 -9.37 9.50 8.05
CA PHE A 731 -9.67 8.31 8.84
C PHE A 731 -9.31 6.99 8.16
N PRO A 732 -9.54 6.79 6.84
CA PRO A 732 -9.03 5.62 6.14
C PRO A 732 -7.51 5.41 6.30
N ALA A 733 -6.73 6.47 6.15
CA ALA A 733 -5.28 6.39 6.30
C ALA A 733 -4.87 6.20 7.77
N LEU A 734 -5.55 6.84 8.72
CA LEU A 734 -5.35 6.63 10.15
C LEU A 734 -5.61 5.18 10.54
N PHE A 735 -6.72 4.57 10.13
CA PHE A 735 -7.03 3.18 10.48
C PHE A 735 -6.11 2.18 9.78
N LEU A 736 -5.72 2.43 8.53
CA LEU A 736 -4.72 1.61 7.84
C LEU A 736 -3.34 1.68 8.52
N GLY A 737 -3.00 2.83 9.12
CA GLY A 737 -1.79 2.98 9.90
C GLY A 737 -1.87 2.29 11.25
N LEU A 738 -2.98 2.48 11.96
CA LEU A 738 -3.18 1.99 13.33
C LEU A 738 -3.39 0.48 13.39
N LEU A 739 -4.08 -0.08 12.39
CA LEU A 739 -4.45 -1.50 12.36
C LEU A 739 -3.59 -2.24 11.33
N PRO A 740 -3.08 -3.43 11.67
CA PRO A 740 -2.28 -4.17 10.71
C PRO A 740 -3.18 -4.74 9.61
N ALA A 741 -2.84 -4.42 8.36
CA ALA A 741 -3.69 -4.67 7.20
C ALA A 741 -4.00 -6.17 6.98
N THR A 742 -3.02 -7.05 7.22
CA THR A 742 -3.16 -8.52 7.20
C THR A 742 -1.85 -9.14 7.69
N GLY A 743 -1.81 -9.69 8.91
CA GLY A 743 -0.64 -10.42 9.41
C GLY A 743 -0.33 -10.21 10.90
N PRO A 744 0.69 -10.90 11.43
CA PRO A 744 1.17 -10.74 12.81
C PRO A 744 1.96 -9.45 13.05
N THR A 745 2.03 -8.54 12.07
CA THR A 745 2.68 -7.24 12.23
C THR A 745 1.89 -6.38 13.21
N THR A 746 2.57 -5.63 14.06
CA THR A 746 1.95 -4.56 14.85
C THR A 746 1.60 -3.40 13.91
N GLY A 747 0.41 -2.81 14.03
CA GLY A 747 0.15 -1.50 13.42
C GLY A 747 1.10 -0.44 13.99
N ASN A 748 1.13 0.74 13.37
CA ASN A 748 1.79 1.90 13.95
C ASN A 748 1.15 2.23 15.30
N ASP A 749 1.90 2.89 16.16
CA ASP A 749 1.28 3.59 17.29
C ASP A 749 0.31 4.68 16.79
N LEU A 750 -0.57 5.13 17.69
CA LEU A 750 -1.58 6.13 17.38
C LEU A 750 -0.99 7.42 16.80
N ALA A 751 0.19 7.85 17.29
CA ALA A 751 0.96 8.94 16.71
C ALA A 751 1.31 8.68 15.23
N GLY A 752 1.96 7.56 14.93
CA GLY A 752 2.32 7.18 13.56
C GLY A 752 1.11 7.05 12.65
N ALA A 753 0.00 6.52 13.16
CA ALA A 753 -1.27 6.44 12.45
C ALA A 753 -1.87 7.82 12.14
N ILE A 754 -1.87 8.74 13.11
CA ILE A 754 -2.30 10.13 12.90
C ILE A 754 -1.45 10.81 11.83
N ARG A 755 -0.11 10.67 11.87
CA ARG A 755 0.79 11.23 10.85
C ARG A 755 0.45 10.74 9.43
N LEU A 756 0.12 9.45 9.28
CA LEU A 756 -0.33 8.89 8.01
C LEU A 756 -1.65 9.52 7.55
N GLY A 757 -2.61 9.68 8.48
CA GLY A 757 -3.86 10.41 8.23
C GLY A 757 -3.62 11.83 7.73
N VAL A 758 -2.77 12.60 8.43
CA VAL A 758 -2.42 13.98 8.06
C VAL A 758 -1.76 14.04 6.68
N THR A 759 -0.82 13.13 6.43
CA THR A 759 -0.10 13.06 5.14
C THR A 759 -1.05 12.75 4.00
N ALA A 760 -1.95 11.78 4.18
CA ALA A 760 -2.97 11.45 3.19
C ALA A 760 -3.92 12.62 2.93
N TRP A 761 -4.32 13.35 3.98
CA TRP A 761 -5.17 14.53 3.82
C TRP A 761 -4.46 15.64 3.05
N ARG A 762 -3.24 16.02 3.43
CA ARG A 762 -2.46 17.07 2.74
C ARG A 762 -2.17 16.75 1.28
N ASN A 763 -2.00 15.48 0.93
CA ASN A 763 -1.77 15.02 -0.44
C ASN A 763 -3.07 14.84 -1.25
N SER A 764 -4.24 15.02 -0.63
CA SER A 764 -5.51 14.91 -1.31
C SER A 764 -5.74 16.09 -2.24
N PRO A 765 -6.29 15.88 -3.46
CA PRO A 765 -6.70 16.98 -4.33
C PRO A 765 -7.85 17.80 -3.72
N LYS A 766 -8.52 17.28 -2.69
CA LYS A 766 -9.58 17.96 -1.93
C LYS A 766 -9.02 18.87 -0.82
N TRP A 767 -7.73 18.81 -0.53
CA TRP A 767 -7.12 19.63 0.49
C TRP A 767 -7.12 21.10 0.05
N ASN A 768 -7.51 21.96 0.98
CA ASN A 768 -7.42 23.40 0.84
C ASN A 768 -6.78 23.97 2.11
N ALA A 769 -5.86 24.91 1.95
CA ALA A 769 -5.21 25.60 3.07
C ALA A 769 -6.21 26.35 3.99
N THR A 770 -7.44 26.61 3.53
CA THR A 770 -8.49 27.20 4.36
C THR A 770 -9.31 26.18 5.16
N ASP A 771 -9.17 24.88 4.90
CA ASP A 771 -9.90 23.83 5.62
C ASP A 771 -9.31 23.66 7.03
N ARG A 772 -10.13 23.93 8.05
CA ARG A 772 -9.76 23.86 9.47
C ARG A 772 -9.98 22.48 10.08
N SER A 773 -10.49 21.51 9.33
CA SER A 773 -10.84 20.18 9.85
C SER A 773 -9.66 19.48 10.52
N LEU A 774 -8.44 19.70 10.03
CA LEU A 774 -7.23 19.14 10.63
C LEU A 774 -6.91 19.76 12.00
N ASP A 775 -7.17 21.05 12.17
CA ASP A 775 -6.89 21.81 13.38
C ASP A 775 -7.98 21.66 14.44
N ALA A 776 -9.15 21.16 14.03
CA ALA A 776 -10.28 20.95 14.91
C ALA A 776 -10.07 19.78 15.90
N PHE A 777 -9.10 18.89 15.70
CA PHE A 777 -8.95 17.70 16.53
C PHE A 777 -8.00 17.87 17.72
N LEU A 778 -8.43 17.34 18.87
CA LEU A 778 -7.60 17.14 20.04
C LEU A 778 -7.50 15.64 20.35
N LEU A 779 -6.31 15.20 20.74
CA LEU A 779 -6.07 13.86 21.27
C LEU A 779 -6.05 13.91 22.80
N PHE A 780 -6.91 13.13 23.43
CA PHE A 780 -6.92 12.86 24.86
C PHE A 780 -6.51 11.39 25.09
N GLY A 781 -5.27 11.14 25.47
CA GLY A 781 -4.77 9.81 25.79
C GLY A 781 -3.30 9.60 25.41
N ASP A 782 -2.83 8.35 25.49
CA ASP A 782 -1.47 7.97 25.09
C ASP A 782 -1.33 7.91 23.56
N PRO A 783 -0.46 8.74 22.94
CA PRO A 783 -0.17 8.66 21.52
C PRO A 783 0.66 7.42 21.13
N SER A 784 1.29 6.74 22.10
CA SER A 784 2.03 5.49 21.87
C SER A 784 1.13 4.25 21.82
N LEU A 785 -0.19 4.41 21.98
CA LEU A 785 -1.16 3.32 21.91
C LEU A 785 -0.96 2.50 20.64
N ARG A 786 -0.69 1.20 20.80
CA ARG A 786 -0.60 0.23 19.72
C ARG A 786 -1.74 -0.77 19.84
N ILE A 787 -2.39 -1.03 18.71
CA ILE A 787 -3.40 -2.07 18.62
C ILE A 787 -2.75 -3.30 17.98
N THR A 788 -2.58 -4.36 18.78
CA THR A 788 -1.96 -5.61 18.33
C THR A 788 -3.00 -6.73 18.30
N PHE A 789 -2.99 -7.54 17.24
CA PHE A 789 -3.72 -8.81 17.25
C PHE A 789 -2.91 -9.85 18.02
N THR A 790 -3.36 -10.23 19.21
CA THR A 790 -2.89 -11.46 19.84
C THR A 790 -3.54 -12.62 19.10
N LYS A 791 -2.77 -13.27 18.23
CA LYS A 791 -3.19 -14.53 17.61
C LYS A 791 -3.24 -15.57 18.72
N GLU A 792 -4.37 -16.26 18.89
CA GLU A 792 -4.41 -17.44 19.76
C GLU A 792 -3.34 -18.42 19.29
N VAL A 793 -2.40 -18.72 20.18
CA VAL A 793 -1.64 -19.97 20.13
C VAL A 793 -2.64 -21.01 20.63
N GLN A 794 -3.29 -21.72 19.71
CA GLN A 794 -4.06 -22.93 20.05
C GLN A 794 -3.11 -24.04 20.47
#